data_AF-A0A4U3LR00-F1
#
_entry.id   AF-A0A4U3LR00-F1
#
_cell.length_a   1.000
_cell.length_b   1.000
_cell.length_c   1.000
_cell.angle_alpha   90.00
_cell.angle_beta   90.00
_cell.angle_gamma   90.00
#
_symmetry.space_group_name_H-M   'P 1'
#
loop_
_entity.id
_entity.type
_entity.pdbx_description
1 polymer ?
#
loop_
_entity_poly.entity_id
_entity_poly.type
_entity_poly.pdbx_seq_one_letter_code
_entity_poly.pdbx_strand_id
1 'polypeptide(L)'
;MTTLTDPVEATRPRAISTQYTLGRDKVLYGGLLVLTAIAYLWGLSKNGYANEYYAAAVQAGSTSWKAWFFGSFDSSSFITVDKTPGSLWVMGLSARIFGFNSWSMLVPQALMGVASVGFVYVSVRRWFSANAGLLAGAILAVTPVAVLMFRFNNPDALLILLLCAGAWAVTRAIDSVKHSARWMILAGALVGFGFLTKMLQAFLILPAFGLAYLVAGKPALGKRLIHLVLATVSLIVSAGWWVAIVELLPASARPYIGGSSDNSILELTLGYNGLGRLSGNETGSVGGGIGNPGWGGATGLQRLFGGEFGSQISWLMPAALLATVVLIVAAGKAPRTNKTRAFALLWGGWLVVTGPVFSYMQGIIHPYYMIALAPAFGAVIGAAMSILWRRRAEWLPRATLAGGALLTAGWSFALLNGTPTWHPWLRWVVLITGVLAAGLVLLLPELKLHRTAARRAGIAAAAVLAFSALAGPTAYSLDTISTAHAGAIPTAGPGGMGGMGGGRGGFAGGRMGTPPGQTGTGTTGQPGTTTGGGMPGGGFLGGGGTSGVSSELVTLLQQGAKGYTWAAASVTANGAAPLQIASGEPIMAIGGFNGTDPAPSLAEFKQLVAQGKIHYFIGGGGMGGGFGGRGGTSNEISTWVSENFTAQTVGSTTVYDLSTGTGA
;
A
#
# COMPACT_ATOMS: atom_id res chain seq x y z
N MET A 1 -87.67 22.19 22.07
CA MET A 1 -88.08 21.11 21.17
C MET A 1 -87.04 21.01 20.06
N THR A 2 -86.45 19.81 19.86
CA THR A 2 -85.82 19.27 18.62
C THR A 2 -84.65 20.05 17.99
N THR A 3 -83.46 19.53 17.63
CA THR A 3 -82.73 18.23 17.69
C THR A 3 -81.32 18.52 17.13
N LEU A 4 -80.22 18.31 17.88
CA LEU A 4 -79.14 17.32 17.63
C LEU A 4 -79.01 16.80 16.18
N THR A 5 -77.92 17.16 15.46
CA THR A 5 -76.73 16.32 15.15
C THR A 5 -76.04 16.79 13.86
N ASP A 6 -74.87 17.42 13.98
CA ASP A 6 -73.84 17.38 12.94
C ASP A 6 -72.56 16.82 13.59
N PRO A 7 -71.95 15.75 13.06
CA PRO A 7 -70.70 15.26 13.58
C PRO A 7 -69.58 16.22 13.15
N VAL A 8 -68.87 16.78 14.12
CA VAL A 8 -67.60 17.47 13.87
C VAL A 8 -66.64 16.43 13.31
N GLU A 9 -66.43 16.47 11.99
CA GLU A 9 -65.45 15.64 11.30
C GLU A 9 -64.06 16.04 11.79
N ALA A 10 -63.53 15.30 12.75
CA ALA A 10 -62.17 15.46 13.23
C ALA A 10 -61.22 15.20 12.05
N THR A 11 -60.74 16.27 11.41
CA THR A 11 -59.67 16.22 10.42
C THR A 11 -58.42 15.64 11.08
N ARG A 12 -58.24 14.33 10.97
CA ARG A 12 -56.97 13.68 11.31
C ARG A 12 -55.88 14.36 10.45
N PRO A 13 -54.77 14.82 11.05
CA PRO A 13 -53.67 15.35 10.25
C PRO A 13 -53.23 14.26 9.28
N ARG A 14 -53.28 14.54 7.96
CA ARG A 14 -52.72 13.67 6.94
C ARG A 14 -51.28 13.39 7.34
N ALA A 15 -50.97 12.14 7.70
CA ALA A 15 -49.61 11.70 7.86
C ALA A 15 -48.88 12.01 6.55
N ILE A 16 -47.99 13.01 6.58
CA ILE A 16 -47.08 13.28 5.47
C ILE A 16 -46.10 12.11 5.47
N SER A 17 -46.48 11.00 4.84
CA SER A 17 -45.54 9.93 4.54
C SER A 17 -44.58 10.51 3.51
N THR A 18 -43.47 11.08 3.98
CA THR A 18 -42.37 11.45 3.10
C THR A 18 -41.81 10.13 2.58
N GLN A 19 -42.27 9.70 1.41
CA GLN A 19 -41.71 8.51 0.77
C GLN A 19 -40.25 8.80 0.45
N TYR A 20 -39.34 8.19 1.21
CA TYR A 20 -37.91 8.26 0.95
C TYR A 20 -37.59 7.44 -0.30
N THR A 21 -37.75 8.03 -1.49
CA THR A 21 -37.30 7.38 -2.72
C THR A 21 -35.78 7.53 -2.84
N LEU A 22 -35.04 6.42 -2.72
CA LEU A 22 -33.61 6.41 -3.01
C LEU A 22 -33.39 6.65 -4.51
N GLY A 23 -32.72 7.75 -4.86
CA GLY A 23 -32.35 8.04 -6.26
C GLY A 23 -31.33 7.02 -6.80
N ARG A 24 -31.38 6.74 -8.11
CA ARG A 24 -30.50 5.78 -8.81
C ARG A 24 -29.02 5.95 -8.46
N ASP A 25 -28.53 7.19 -8.40
CA ASP A 25 -27.14 7.50 -8.09
C ASP A 25 -26.72 6.96 -6.72
N LYS A 26 -27.60 7.07 -5.71
CA LYS A 26 -27.33 6.58 -4.35
C LYS A 26 -27.35 5.06 -4.31
N VAL A 27 -28.26 4.42 -5.03
CA VAL A 27 -28.34 2.95 -5.14
C VAL A 27 -27.08 2.40 -5.80
N LEU A 28 -26.64 2.98 -6.93
CA LEU A 28 -25.43 2.53 -7.62
C LEU A 28 -24.16 2.80 -6.80
N TYR A 29 -24.10 3.93 -6.08
CA TYR A 29 -22.99 4.21 -5.17
C TYR A 29 -22.94 3.21 -4.01
N GLY A 30 -24.07 2.94 -3.35
CA GLY A 30 -24.17 1.92 -2.32
C GLY A 30 -23.80 0.53 -2.84
N GLY A 31 -24.27 0.18 -4.04
CA GLY A 31 -23.91 -1.06 -4.72
C GLY A 31 -22.41 -1.18 -4.98
N LEU A 32 -21.76 -0.11 -5.46
CA LEU A 32 -20.31 -0.07 -5.61
C LEU A 32 -19.60 -0.36 -4.27
N LEU A 33 -19.96 0.35 -3.20
CA LEU A 33 -19.33 0.16 -1.89
C LEU A 33 -19.56 -1.25 -1.32
N VAL A 34 -20.76 -1.80 -1.48
CA VAL A 34 -21.10 -3.15 -1.03
C VAL A 34 -20.30 -4.19 -1.81
N LEU A 35 -20.21 -4.07 -3.14
CA LEU A 35 -19.41 -4.97 -3.97
C LEU A 35 -17.92 -4.88 -3.64
N THR A 36 -17.40 -3.68 -3.39
CA THR A 36 -16.02 -3.49 -2.91
C THR A 36 -15.82 -4.14 -1.54
N ALA A 37 -16.76 -3.98 -0.60
CA ALA A 37 -16.69 -4.57 0.72
C ALA A 37 -16.70 -6.11 0.64
N ILE A 38 -17.56 -6.69 -0.20
CA ILE A 38 -17.56 -8.13 -0.48
C ILE A 38 -16.18 -8.54 -1.00
N ALA A 39 -15.67 -7.87 -2.04
CA ALA A 39 -14.38 -8.20 -2.64
C ALA A 39 -13.21 -8.11 -1.65
N TYR A 40 -13.20 -7.11 -0.76
CA TYR A 40 -12.08 -6.89 0.18
C TYR A 40 -12.19 -7.73 1.46
N LEU A 41 -13.39 -8.10 1.89
CA LEU A 41 -13.58 -8.95 3.09
C LEU A 41 -13.62 -10.45 2.76
N TRP A 42 -13.85 -10.82 1.50
CA TRP A 42 -14.02 -12.21 1.10
C TRP A 42 -12.76 -13.05 1.36
N GLY A 43 -12.84 -14.06 2.22
CA GLY A 43 -11.72 -14.98 2.48
C GLY A 43 -10.49 -14.31 3.08
N LEU A 44 -10.66 -13.21 3.81
CA LEU A 44 -9.55 -12.38 4.31
C LEU A 44 -8.55 -13.14 5.21
N SER A 45 -9.02 -14.13 5.99
CA SER A 45 -8.18 -14.97 6.84
C SER A 45 -7.18 -15.84 6.09
N LYS A 46 -7.35 -16.06 4.78
CA LYS A 46 -6.37 -16.81 3.97
C LYS A 46 -4.99 -16.17 3.96
N ASN A 47 -4.92 -14.85 4.17
CA ASN A 47 -3.65 -14.12 4.26
C ASN A 47 -2.91 -14.38 5.59
N GLY A 48 -3.47 -15.14 6.54
CA GLY A 48 -2.85 -15.38 7.83
C GLY A 48 -2.55 -14.07 8.55
N TYR A 49 -1.30 -13.87 8.96
CA TYR A 49 -0.83 -12.62 9.55
C TYR A 49 -0.28 -11.61 8.53
N ALA A 50 -0.47 -11.85 7.23
CA ALA A 50 -0.01 -11.00 6.14
C ALA A 50 1.51 -10.72 6.26
N ASN A 51 1.90 -9.51 6.63
CA ASN A 51 3.27 -9.18 7.00
C ASN A 51 3.49 -9.41 8.50
N GLU A 52 4.23 -10.45 8.85
CA GLU A 52 4.48 -10.83 10.24
C GLU A 52 5.22 -9.73 11.03
N TYR A 53 6.06 -8.92 10.37
CA TYR A 53 6.75 -7.79 11.02
C TYR A 53 5.77 -6.77 11.60
N TYR A 54 4.75 -6.38 10.82
CA TYR A 54 3.71 -5.48 11.32
C TYR A 54 2.72 -6.19 12.24
N ALA A 55 2.45 -7.49 12.00
CA ALA A 55 1.56 -8.26 12.87
C ALA A 55 2.10 -8.42 14.29
N ALA A 56 3.42 -8.65 14.45
CA ALA A 56 4.08 -8.68 15.75
C ALA A 56 3.90 -7.37 16.51
N ALA A 57 4.06 -6.23 15.84
CA ALA A 57 3.82 -4.91 16.44
C ALA A 57 2.34 -4.67 16.81
N VAL A 58 1.40 -5.20 16.01
CA VAL A 58 -0.04 -5.15 16.33
C VAL A 58 -0.37 -6.01 17.56
N GLN A 59 0.22 -7.21 17.67
CA GLN A 59 0.10 -8.06 18.85
C GLN A 59 0.64 -7.36 20.09
N ALA A 60 1.85 -6.79 20.00
CA ALA A 60 2.48 -6.02 21.06
C ALA A 60 1.61 -4.82 21.51
N GLY A 61 1.08 -4.06 20.55
CA GLY A 61 0.20 -2.94 20.83
C GLY A 61 -1.17 -3.33 21.42
N SER A 62 -1.62 -4.56 21.16
CA SER A 62 -2.87 -5.07 21.75
C SER A 62 -2.73 -5.32 23.25
N THR A 63 -1.53 -5.64 23.74
CA THR A 63 -1.26 -5.94 25.15
C THR A 63 -0.64 -4.76 25.90
N SER A 64 0.23 -3.98 25.25
CA SER A 64 0.99 -2.88 25.87
C SER A 64 0.65 -1.51 25.26
N TRP A 65 0.17 -0.57 26.08
CA TRP A 65 -0.09 0.81 25.63
C TRP A 65 1.19 1.54 25.21
N LYS A 66 2.33 1.22 25.83
CA LYS A 66 3.63 1.79 25.45
C LYS A 66 4.00 1.30 24.04
N ALA A 67 3.91 -0.01 23.79
CA ALA A 67 4.17 -0.58 22.47
C ALA A 67 3.19 -0.03 21.42
N TRP A 68 1.91 0.10 21.76
CA TRP A 68 0.91 0.71 20.89
C TRP A 68 1.25 2.15 20.52
N PHE A 69 1.61 2.98 21.51
CA PHE A 69 1.93 4.39 21.30
C PHE A 69 3.13 4.59 20.37
N PHE A 70 4.20 3.83 20.58
CA PHE A 70 5.43 3.97 19.77
C PHE A 70 5.43 3.16 18.48
N GLY A 71 4.54 2.18 18.32
CA GLY A 71 4.62 1.21 17.24
C GLY A 71 5.78 0.23 17.45
N SER A 72 5.95 -0.24 18.68
CA SER A 72 7.00 -1.20 19.05
C SER A 72 6.73 -2.59 18.50
N PHE A 73 7.81 -3.27 18.14
CA PHE A 73 7.78 -4.64 17.64
C PHE A 73 7.27 -5.63 18.69
N ASP A 74 7.73 -5.50 19.94
CA ASP A 74 7.38 -6.39 21.07
C ASP A 74 6.69 -5.62 22.21
N SER A 75 5.99 -6.34 23.09
CA SER A 75 5.21 -5.73 24.19
C SER A 75 6.07 -5.09 25.28
N SER A 76 7.32 -5.53 25.43
CA SER A 76 8.32 -4.92 26.33
C SER A 76 8.93 -3.64 25.73
N SER A 77 8.56 -3.30 24.49
CA SER A 77 8.87 -2.04 23.82
C SER A 77 10.38 -1.82 23.68
N PHE A 78 11.09 -2.83 23.16
CA PHE A 78 12.53 -2.75 22.93
C PHE A 78 12.86 -1.85 21.73
N ILE A 79 12.25 -2.11 20.57
CA ILE A 79 12.52 -1.44 19.30
C ILE A 79 11.22 -1.17 18.53
N THR A 80 11.14 -0.06 17.77
CA THR A 80 9.99 0.26 16.90
C THR A 80 10.05 -0.50 15.59
N VAL A 81 8.91 -0.54 14.89
CA VAL A 81 8.95 -0.79 13.44
C VAL A 81 9.62 0.36 12.68
N ASP A 82 10.00 0.14 11.42
CA ASP A 82 10.68 1.10 10.54
C ASP A 82 9.75 2.22 9.98
N LYS A 83 8.68 2.55 10.70
CA LYS A 83 7.62 3.50 10.32
C LYS A 83 7.09 4.26 11.53
N THR A 84 6.42 5.37 11.26
CA THR A 84 5.53 6.03 12.22
C THR A 84 4.31 5.14 12.53
N PRO A 85 3.72 5.23 13.74
CA PRO A 85 2.82 4.18 14.27
C PRO A 85 1.35 4.33 13.87
N GLY A 86 0.98 5.32 13.06
CA GLY A 86 -0.43 5.65 12.79
C GLY A 86 -1.24 4.50 12.19
N SER A 87 -0.65 3.69 11.29
CA SER A 87 -1.30 2.48 10.77
C SER A 87 -1.44 1.39 11.84
N LEU A 88 -0.44 1.25 12.70
CA LEU A 88 -0.42 0.30 13.82
C LEU A 88 -1.43 0.67 14.90
N TRP A 89 -1.70 1.96 15.13
CA TRP A 89 -2.70 2.39 16.12
C TRP A 89 -4.08 1.82 15.83
N VAL A 90 -4.50 1.89 14.55
CA VAL A 90 -5.81 1.39 14.11
C VAL A 90 -5.89 -0.12 14.27
N MET A 91 -4.87 -0.85 13.82
CA MET A 91 -4.85 -2.31 13.91
C MET A 91 -4.70 -2.81 15.34
N GLY A 92 -3.78 -2.23 16.11
CA GLY A 92 -3.52 -2.58 17.51
C GLY A 92 -4.71 -2.30 18.42
N LEU A 93 -5.44 -1.20 18.20
CA LEU A 93 -6.67 -0.92 18.94
C LEU A 93 -7.77 -1.92 18.59
N SER A 94 -7.92 -2.26 17.30
CA SER A 94 -8.87 -3.29 16.86
C SER A 94 -8.53 -4.66 17.46
N ALA A 95 -7.25 -5.06 17.43
CA ALA A 95 -6.77 -6.29 18.07
C ALA A 95 -6.98 -6.27 19.59
N ARG A 96 -6.87 -5.11 20.24
CA ARG A 96 -7.15 -4.97 21.68
C ARG A 96 -8.63 -5.17 22.01
N ILE A 97 -9.53 -4.68 21.16
CA ILE A 97 -10.99 -4.76 21.36
C ILE A 97 -11.50 -6.18 21.06
N PHE A 98 -11.01 -6.80 19.99
CA PHE A 98 -11.55 -8.06 19.45
C PHE A 98 -10.64 -9.28 19.67
N GLY A 99 -9.52 -9.10 20.38
CA GLY A 99 -8.44 -10.07 20.46
C GLY A 99 -7.54 -10.06 19.22
N PHE A 100 -6.24 -10.31 19.40
CA PHE A 100 -5.29 -10.37 18.29
C PHE A 100 -5.55 -11.62 17.42
N ASN A 101 -5.89 -11.39 16.15
CA ASN A 101 -6.04 -12.40 15.11
C ASN A 101 -6.04 -11.73 13.74
N SER A 102 -6.04 -12.53 12.66
CA SER A 102 -6.03 -12.03 11.28
C SER A 102 -7.17 -11.06 10.98
N TRP A 103 -8.38 -11.33 11.46
CA TRP A 103 -9.56 -10.49 11.18
C TRP A 103 -9.48 -9.14 11.90
N SER A 104 -9.17 -9.13 13.19
CA SER A 104 -9.06 -7.88 13.95
C SER A 104 -7.99 -6.95 13.37
N MET A 105 -6.96 -7.49 12.73
CA MET A 105 -5.92 -6.72 12.04
C MET A 105 -6.31 -6.28 10.62
N LEU A 106 -6.88 -7.17 9.81
CA LEU A 106 -7.09 -6.93 8.37
C LEU A 106 -8.43 -6.28 8.03
N VAL A 107 -9.49 -6.48 8.82
CA VAL A 107 -10.80 -5.84 8.56
C VAL A 107 -10.72 -4.31 8.51
N PRO A 108 -10.01 -3.62 9.44
CA PRO A 108 -9.83 -2.17 9.32
C PRO A 108 -9.23 -1.76 7.97
N GLN A 109 -8.25 -2.52 7.46
CA GLN A 109 -7.60 -2.24 6.17
C GLN A 109 -8.61 -2.31 5.01
N ALA A 110 -9.44 -3.35 4.99
CA ALA A 110 -10.48 -3.53 3.99
C ALA A 110 -11.52 -2.41 4.02
N LEU A 111 -11.95 -2.00 5.21
CA LEU A 111 -12.90 -0.91 5.40
C LEU A 111 -12.31 0.46 4.98
N MET A 112 -11.01 0.68 5.24
CA MET A 112 -10.31 1.86 4.74
C MET A 112 -10.25 1.88 3.20
N GLY A 113 -10.14 0.72 2.56
CA GLY A 113 -10.27 0.58 1.11
C GLY A 113 -11.65 0.95 0.58
N VAL A 114 -12.71 0.44 1.19
CA VAL A 114 -14.11 0.79 0.85
C VAL A 114 -14.34 2.29 1.00
N ALA A 115 -13.86 2.88 2.10
CA ALA A 115 -13.97 4.32 2.34
C ALA A 115 -13.17 5.14 1.31
N SER A 116 -12.00 4.67 0.89
CA SER A 116 -11.18 5.31 -0.17
C SER A 116 -11.93 5.33 -1.51
N VAL A 117 -12.55 4.22 -1.91
CA VAL A 117 -13.46 4.15 -3.07
C VAL A 117 -14.60 5.16 -2.94
N GLY A 118 -15.16 5.29 -1.73
CA GLY A 118 -16.15 6.30 -1.40
C GLY A 118 -15.67 7.73 -1.66
N PHE A 119 -14.50 8.09 -1.13
CA PHE A 119 -13.91 9.43 -1.29
C PHE A 119 -13.57 9.76 -2.74
N VAL A 120 -13.05 8.82 -3.52
CA VAL A 120 -12.83 8.99 -4.96
C VAL A 120 -14.16 9.25 -5.67
N TYR A 121 -15.18 8.43 -5.41
CA TYR A 121 -16.52 8.61 -5.99
C TYR A 121 -17.07 10.00 -5.71
N VAL A 122 -17.11 10.43 -4.43
CA VAL A 122 -17.75 11.70 -4.07
C VAL A 122 -16.97 12.91 -4.59
N SER A 123 -15.64 12.81 -4.69
CA SER A 123 -14.79 13.86 -5.24
C SER A 123 -15.05 14.06 -6.74
N VAL A 124 -15.13 12.96 -7.50
CA VAL A 124 -15.43 13.01 -8.95
C VAL A 124 -16.88 13.44 -9.18
N ARG A 125 -17.85 12.84 -8.47
CA ARG A 125 -19.29 13.15 -8.55
C ARG A 125 -19.61 14.62 -8.28
N ARG A 126 -18.75 15.30 -7.50
CA ARG A 126 -18.95 16.70 -7.12
C ARG A 126 -18.93 17.64 -8.31
N TRP A 127 -18.05 17.39 -9.28
CA TRP A 127 -17.86 18.24 -10.45
C TRP A 127 -18.22 17.57 -11.78
N PHE A 128 -18.34 16.24 -11.79
CA PHE A 128 -18.70 15.45 -12.98
C PHE A 128 -19.96 14.62 -12.72
N SER A 129 -20.31 13.76 -13.69
CA SER A 129 -21.52 12.93 -13.61
C SER A 129 -21.41 11.81 -12.55
N ALA A 130 -22.55 11.23 -12.15
CA ALA A 130 -22.55 10.07 -11.25
C ALA A 130 -21.87 8.86 -11.85
N ASN A 131 -22.07 8.62 -13.15
CA ASN A 131 -21.39 7.54 -13.85
C ASN A 131 -19.86 7.73 -13.86
N ALA A 132 -19.38 8.99 -13.93
CA ALA A 132 -17.95 9.29 -13.81
C ALA A 132 -17.41 8.92 -12.42
N GLY A 133 -18.15 9.24 -11.37
CA GLY A 133 -17.81 8.83 -10.00
C GLY A 133 -17.84 7.31 -9.83
N LEU A 134 -18.84 6.63 -10.39
CA LEU A 134 -18.93 5.16 -10.35
C LEU A 134 -17.74 4.51 -11.06
N LEU A 135 -17.39 4.99 -12.24
CA LEU A 135 -16.23 4.49 -12.99
C LEU A 135 -14.93 4.73 -12.21
N ALA A 136 -14.75 5.93 -11.66
CA ALA A 136 -13.56 6.27 -10.88
C ALA A 136 -13.39 5.38 -9.65
N GLY A 137 -14.46 5.18 -8.88
CA GLY A 137 -14.44 4.30 -7.72
C GLY A 137 -14.27 2.82 -8.11
N ALA A 138 -14.91 2.37 -9.19
CA ALA A 138 -14.76 1.00 -9.70
C ALA A 138 -13.32 0.72 -10.15
N ILE A 139 -12.66 1.66 -10.82
CA ILE A 139 -11.24 1.55 -11.20
C ILE A 139 -10.37 1.32 -9.97
N LEU A 140 -10.51 2.13 -8.91
CA LEU A 140 -9.77 1.91 -7.67
C LEU A 140 -10.11 0.54 -7.05
N ALA A 141 -11.41 0.19 -7.02
CA ALA A 141 -11.89 -1.06 -6.43
C ALA A 141 -11.30 -2.33 -7.07
N VAL A 142 -11.02 -2.30 -8.37
CA VAL A 142 -10.52 -3.46 -9.16
C VAL A 142 -9.07 -3.30 -9.64
N THR A 143 -8.35 -2.31 -9.11
CA THR A 143 -6.91 -2.18 -9.38
C THR A 143 -6.16 -3.25 -8.58
N PRO A 144 -5.33 -4.12 -9.20
CA PRO A 144 -4.73 -5.28 -8.52
C PRO A 144 -3.98 -4.92 -7.24
N VAL A 145 -3.08 -3.93 -7.31
CA VAL A 145 -2.31 -3.49 -6.13
C VAL A 145 -3.18 -2.88 -5.04
N ALA A 146 -4.30 -2.23 -5.41
CA ALA A 146 -5.25 -1.70 -4.45
C ALA A 146 -5.99 -2.83 -3.72
N VAL A 147 -6.46 -3.84 -4.46
CA VAL A 147 -7.11 -5.03 -3.88
C VAL A 147 -6.17 -5.74 -2.90
N LEU A 148 -4.90 -5.91 -3.28
CA LEU A 148 -3.89 -6.51 -2.40
C LEU A 148 -3.71 -5.68 -1.12
N MET A 149 -3.38 -4.39 -1.27
CA MET A 149 -2.99 -3.54 -0.14
C MET A 149 -4.14 -3.19 0.79
N PHE A 150 -5.39 -3.17 0.32
CA PHE A 150 -6.55 -3.08 1.21
C PHE A 150 -6.88 -4.40 1.91
N ARG A 151 -6.22 -5.50 1.56
CA ARG A 151 -6.35 -6.83 2.19
C ARG A 151 -5.08 -7.24 2.95
N PHE A 152 -4.16 -6.30 3.17
CA PHE A 152 -2.86 -6.52 3.78
C PHE A 152 -2.60 -5.52 4.90
N ASN A 153 -1.67 -5.81 5.80
CA ASN A 153 -1.40 -5.01 7.02
C ASN A 153 -0.24 -4.02 6.89
N ASN A 154 0.22 -3.75 5.66
CA ASN A 154 1.15 -2.67 5.39
C ASN A 154 0.51 -1.29 5.68
N PRO A 155 1.29 -0.22 5.90
CA PRO A 155 0.76 1.11 6.25
C PRO A 155 -0.11 1.78 5.17
N ASP A 156 -0.18 1.20 3.97
CA ASP A 156 -0.74 1.80 2.77
C ASP A 156 -2.25 2.06 2.83
N ALA A 157 -3.08 1.22 3.48
CA ALA A 157 -4.52 1.45 3.44
C ALA A 157 -4.93 2.74 4.17
N LEU A 158 -4.40 2.98 5.36
CA LEU A 158 -4.68 4.21 6.12
C LEU A 158 -4.11 5.43 5.40
N LEU A 159 -2.91 5.32 4.83
CA LEU A 159 -2.32 6.37 4.01
C LEU A 159 -3.29 6.77 2.89
N ILE A 160 -3.72 5.81 2.07
CA ILE A 160 -4.55 6.08 0.89
C ILE A 160 -5.91 6.64 1.28
N LEU A 161 -6.52 6.16 2.36
CA LEU A 161 -7.75 6.73 2.89
C LEU A 161 -7.57 8.22 3.24
N LEU A 162 -6.54 8.55 3.99
CA LEU A 162 -6.26 9.92 4.42
C LEU A 162 -5.97 10.85 3.24
N LEU A 163 -5.20 10.38 2.24
CA LEU A 163 -4.93 11.17 1.05
C LEU A 163 -6.19 11.36 0.17
N CYS A 164 -7.03 10.33 0.01
CA CYS A 164 -8.30 10.45 -0.71
C CYS A 164 -9.26 11.42 0.00
N ALA A 165 -9.36 11.33 1.33
CA ALA A 165 -10.13 12.27 2.14
C ALA A 165 -9.54 13.70 2.07
N GLY A 166 -8.22 13.84 1.99
CA GLY A 166 -7.54 15.12 1.79
C GLY A 166 -7.87 15.74 0.43
N ALA A 167 -7.86 14.94 -0.65
CA ALA A 167 -8.26 15.41 -1.98
C ALA A 167 -9.74 15.82 -2.03
N TRP A 168 -10.60 15.07 -1.32
CA TRP A 168 -11.99 15.48 -1.09
C TRP A 168 -12.06 16.82 -0.35
N ALA A 169 -11.31 17.01 0.73
CA ALA A 169 -11.28 18.27 1.49
C ALA A 169 -10.80 19.44 0.62
N VAL A 170 -9.76 19.28 -0.22
CA VAL A 170 -9.33 20.30 -1.19
C VAL A 170 -10.42 20.60 -2.21
N THR A 171 -11.11 19.57 -2.72
CA THR A 171 -12.28 19.74 -3.61
C THR A 171 -13.36 20.61 -2.95
N ARG A 172 -13.64 20.37 -1.65
CA ARG A 172 -14.57 21.18 -0.84
C ARG A 172 -14.06 22.61 -0.62
N ALA A 173 -12.76 22.79 -0.40
CA ALA A 173 -12.14 24.10 -0.21
C ALA A 173 -12.28 24.99 -1.44
N ILE A 174 -12.06 24.43 -2.64
CA ILE A 174 -12.17 25.11 -3.93
C ILE A 174 -13.62 25.55 -4.21
N ASP A 175 -14.60 24.70 -3.91
CA ASP A 175 -16.02 25.02 -4.08
C ASP A 175 -16.53 26.08 -3.10
N SER A 176 -15.91 26.17 -1.92
CA SER A 176 -16.35 27.04 -0.84
C SER A 176 -15.88 28.48 -1.02
N VAL A 177 -16.69 29.42 -0.52
CA VAL A 177 -16.31 30.84 -0.35
C VAL A 177 -16.11 31.16 1.12
N LYS A 178 -17.04 30.70 1.98
CA LYS A 178 -17.07 31.00 3.42
C LYS A 178 -16.16 30.10 4.26
N HIS A 179 -15.96 28.86 3.85
CA HIS A 179 -15.31 27.83 4.67
C HIS A 179 -14.04 27.24 4.07
N SER A 180 -13.45 27.88 3.05
CA SER A 180 -12.27 27.34 2.37
C SER A 180 -11.09 27.09 3.31
N ALA A 181 -10.86 27.99 4.28
CA ALA A 181 -9.80 27.82 5.29
C ALA A 181 -9.98 26.54 6.09
N ARG A 182 -11.20 26.25 6.58
CA ARG A 182 -11.50 25.07 7.39
C ARG A 182 -11.22 23.77 6.62
N TRP A 183 -11.59 23.75 5.34
CA TRP A 183 -11.33 22.60 4.48
C TRP A 183 -9.84 22.42 4.16
N MET A 184 -9.09 23.52 4.00
CA MET A 184 -7.64 23.45 3.82
C MET A 184 -6.90 23.03 5.10
N ILE A 185 -7.35 23.49 6.28
CA ILE A 185 -6.88 23.01 7.58
C ILE A 185 -7.14 21.49 7.70
N LEU A 186 -8.36 21.04 7.38
CA LEU A 186 -8.67 19.61 7.37
C LEU A 186 -7.78 18.83 6.40
N ALA A 187 -7.53 19.34 5.19
CA ALA A 187 -6.62 18.72 4.24
C ALA A 187 -5.20 18.61 4.82
N GLY A 188 -4.69 19.67 5.44
CA GLY A 188 -3.41 19.68 6.14
C GLY A 188 -3.35 18.63 7.26
N ALA A 189 -4.37 18.58 8.12
CA ALA A 189 -4.45 17.60 9.20
C ALA A 189 -4.47 16.16 8.69
N LEU A 190 -5.26 15.86 7.65
CA LEU A 190 -5.34 14.53 7.05
C LEU A 190 -3.99 14.08 6.47
N VAL A 191 -3.27 14.98 5.80
CA VAL A 191 -1.92 14.68 5.27
C VAL A 191 -0.89 14.55 6.39
N GLY A 192 -1.02 15.34 7.47
CA GLY A 192 -0.20 15.21 8.67
C GLY A 192 -0.38 13.85 9.37
N PHE A 193 -1.61 13.37 9.51
CA PHE A 193 -1.84 11.99 9.95
C PHE A 193 -1.37 10.96 8.92
N GLY A 194 -1.43 11.29 7.61
CA GLY A 194 -0.82 10.48 6.55
C GLY A 194 0.69 10.32 6.75
N PHE A 195 1.39 11.36 7.16
CA PHE A 195 2.81 11.28 7.55
C PHE A 195 3.02 10.36 8.75
N LEU A 196 2.10 10.34 9.72
CA LEU A 196 2.15 9.38 10.83
C LEU A 196 1.86 7.93 10.40
N THR A 197 1.49 7.67 9.14
CA THR A 197 1.39 6.31 8.60
C THR A 197 2.64 5.87 7.85
N LYS A 198 3.17 6.75 6.98
CA LYS A 198 4.22 6.41 6.01
C LYS A 198 5.12 7.59 5.65
N MET A 199 5.36 8.49 6.61
CA MET A 199 6.33 9.59 6.54
C MET A 199 6.23 10.42 5.25
N LEU A 200 7.37 10.74 4.61
CA LEU A 200 7.44 11.62 3.43
C LEU A 200 6.67 11.09 2.21
N GLN A 201 6.29 9.81 2.18
CA GLN A 201 5.41 9.30 1.13
C GLN A 201 4.08 10.05 1.06
N ALA A 202 3.54 10.47 2.22
CA ALA A 202 2.31 11.26 2.28
C ALA A 202 2.47 12.65 1.64
N PHE A 203 3.70 13.15 1.50
CA PHE A 203 3.96 14.50 1.00
C PHE A 203 4.03 14.60 -0.53
N LEU A 204 4.07 13.47 -1.24
CA LEU A 204 4.06 13.47 -2.71
C LEU A 204 2.83 14.15 -3.31
N ILE A 205 1.71 14.19 -2.57
CA ILE A 205 0.48 14.85 -3.06
C ILE A 205 0.44 16.36 -2.81
N LEU A 206 1.34 16.91 -1.98
CA LEU A 206 1.27 18.29 -1.50
C LEU A 206 1.37 19.31 -2.66
N PRO A 207 2.27 19.13 -3.66
CA PRO A 207 2.31 20.04 -4.79
C PRO A 207 0.97 20.10 -5.53
N ALA A 208 0.30 18.96 -5.72
CA ALA A 208 -0.99 18.90 -6.41
C ALA A 208 -2.11 19.58 -5.60
N PHE A 209 -2.18 19.32 -4.30
CA PHE A 209 -3.18 19.93 -3.41
C PHE A 209 -3.01 21.45 -3.33
N GLY A 210 -1.77 21.88 -3.09
CA GLY A 210 -1.41 23.29 -2.98
C GLY A 210 -1.70 24.05 -4.27
N LEU A 211 -1.23 23.55 -5.42
CA LEU A 211 -1.42 24.20 -6.72
C LEU A 211 -2.89 24.24 -7.14
N ALA A 212 -3.64 23.16 -6.97
CA ALA A 212 -5.07 23.15 -7.29
C ALA A 212 -5.83 24.22 -6.51
N TYR A 213 -5.58 24.34 -5.20
CA TYR A 213 -6.21 25.35 -4.37
C TYR A 213 -5.72 26.77 -4.68
N LEU A 214 -4.41 26.95 -4.84
CA LEU A 214 -3.79 28.24 -5.15
C LEU A 214 -4.30 28.83 -6.47
N VAL A 215 -4.52 28.00 -7.48
CA VAL A 215 -5.01 28.45 -8.79
C VAL A 215 -6.53 28.62 -8.78
N ALA A 216 -7.26 27.58 -8.37
CA ALA A 216 -8.70 27.49 -8.60
C ALA A 216 -9.57 27.96 -7.43
N GLY A 217 -9.01 28.17 -6.23
CA GLY A 217 -9.74 28.66 -5.07
C GLY A 217 -10.45 29.99 -5.37
N LYS A 218 -11.71 30.11 -4.95
CA LYS A 218 -12.53 31.33 -5.16
C LYS A 218 -12.00 32.58 -4.44
N PRO A 219 -11.47 32.51 -3.20
CA PRO A 219 -10.96 33.70 -2.50
C PRO A 219 -9.83 34.42 -3.25
N ALA A 220 -9.58 35.68 -2.88
CA ALA A 220 -8.45 36.46 -3.39
C ALA A 220 -7.10 35.79 -3.09
N LEU A 221 -6.06 36.10 -3.88
CA LEU A 221 -4.75 35.44 -3.78
C LEU A 221 -4.16 35.49 -2.37
N GLY A 222 -4.13 36.65 -1.72
CA GLY A 222 -3.62 36.77 -0.35
C GLY A 222 -4.32 35.85 0.64
N LYS A 223 -5.66 35.72 0.56
CA LYS A 223 -6.42 34.77 1.41
C LYS A 223 -6.07 33.32 1.10
N ARG A 224 -5.87 32.98 -0.17
CA ARG A 224 -5.47 31.60 -0.55
C ARG A 224 -4.10 31.24 0.00
N LEU A 225 -3.14 32.18 -0.03
CA LEU A 225 -1.82 32.01 0.59
C LEU A 225 -1.94 31.80 2.09
N ILE A 226 -2.76 32.60 2.80
CA ILE A 226 -3.03 32.40 4.23
C ILE A 226 -3.62 30.99 4.49
N HIS A 227 -4.58 30.54 3.68
CA HIS A 227 -5.15 29.21 3.87
C HIS A 227 -4.15 28.08 3.61
N LEU A 228 -3.19 28.26 2.70
CA LEU A 228 -2.09 27.31 2.50
C LEU A 228 -1.16 27.30 3.71
N VAL A 229 -0.82 28.47 4.27
CA VAL A 229 -0.06 28.56 5.52
C VAL A 229 -0.80 27.84 6.65
N LEU A 230 -2.10 28.08 6.82
CA LEU A 230 -2.92 27.39 7.83
C LEU A 230 -2.98 25.88 7.60
N ALA A 231 -3.04 25.41 6.36
CA ALA A 231 -2.96 23.99 6.04
C ALA A 231 -1.60 23.39 6.42
N THR A 232 -0.51 24.09 6.10
CA THR A 232 0.86 23.68 6.48
C THR A 232 1.02 23.63 8.00
N VAL A 233 0.56 24.65 8.73
CA VAL A 233 0.57 24.64 10.20
C VAL A 233 -0.24 23.47 10.73
N SER A 234 -1.43 23.22 10.17
CA SER A 234 -2.26 22.08 10.58
C SER A 234 -1.59 20.73 10.32
N LEU A 235 -0.88 20.60 9.20
CA LEU A 235 -0.08 19.41 8.87
C LEU A 235 1.03 19.21 9.90
N ILE A 236 1.81 20.26 10.18
CA ILE A 236 2.91 20.23 11.16
C ILE A 236 2.38 19.87 12.55
N VAL A 237 1.27 20.45 12.99
CA VAL A 237 0.68 20.13 14.31
C VAL A 237 0.19 18.67 14.36
N SER A 238 -0.46 18.19 13.29
CA SER A 238 -1.05 16.84 13.28
C SER A 238 0.00 15.73 13.15
N ALA A 239 1.12 15.99 12.48
CA ALA A 239 2.25 15.07 12.38
C ALA A 239 3.24 15.22 13.54
N GLY A 240 3.56 16.46 13.88
CA GLY A 240 4.72 16.83 14.68
C GLY A 240 4.56 16.55 16.16
N TRP A 241 3.35 16.42 16.70
CA TRP A 241 3.16 16.18 18.14
C TRP A 241 3.79 14.84 18.58
N TRP A 242 3.62 13.78 17.80
CA TRP A 242 4.20 12.47 18.12
C TRP A 242 5.71 12.46 17.88
N VAL A 243 6.15 13.06 16.76
CA VAL A 243 7.60 13.24 16.46
C VAL A 243 8.30 14.00 17.59
N ALA A 244 7.69 15.08 18.07
CA ALA A 244 8.23 15.87 19.18
C ALA A 244 8.31 15.06 20.47
N ILE A 245 7.29 14.26 20.81
CA ILE A 245 7.35 13.39 21.99
C ILE A 245 8.51 12.39 21.87
N VAL A 246 8.67 11.76 20.71
CA VAL A 246 9.74 10.77 20.49
C VAL A 246 11.13 11.40 20.57
N GLU A 247 11.33 12.56 19.94
CA GLU A 247 12.63 13.25 19.95
C GLU A 247 12.97 13.86 21.32
N LEU A 248 11.96 14.32 22.08
CA LEU A 248 12.18 14.98 23.37
C LEU A 248 12.25 14.00 24.55
N LEU A 249 11.74 12.77 24.42
CA LEU A 249 11.85 11.76 25.45
C LEU A 249 13.29 11.21 25.53
N PRO A 250 13.86 11.06 26.74
CA PRO A 250 15.14 10.39 26.92
C PRO A 250 15.12 8.97 26.33
N ALA A 251 16.24 8.53 25.75
CA ALA A 251 16.35 7.20 25.15
C ALA A 251 15.97 6.05 26.11
N SER A 252 16.19 6.21 27.42
CA SER A 252 15.77 5.23 28.43
C SER A 252 14.26 5.12 28.64
N ALA A 253 13.49 6.13 28.23
CA ALA A 253 12.03 6.18 28.39
C ALA A 253 11.27 5.62 27.17
N ARG A 254 11.94 5.45 26.02
CA ARG A 254 11.33 5.06 24.74
C ARG A 254 12.05 3.85 24.12
N PRO A 255 11.40 3.11 23.21
CA PRO A 255 12.10 2.10 22.40
C PRO A 255 13.21 2.73 21.54
N TYR A 256 14.13 1.89 21.08
CA TYR A 256 15.00 2.24 19.96
C TYR A 256 14.17 2.48 18.69
N ILE A 257 14.51 3.49 17.89
CA ILE A 257 13.84 3.75 16.61
C ILE A 257 14.41 2.83 15.53
N GLY A 258 13.65 1.79 15.18
CA GLY A 258 14.09 0.79 14.20
C GLY A 258 14.32 1.39 12.80
N GLY A 259 15.38 0.96 12.12
CA GLY A 259 15.81 1.49 10.82
C GLY A 259 16.55 2.83 10.90
N SER A 260 16.98 3.24 12.09
CA SER A 260 17.88 4.37 12.31
C SER A 260 19.25 3.87 12.80
N SER A 261 20.30 4.67 12.62
CA SER A 261 21.64 4.39 13.11
C SER A 261 21.88 5.04 14.48
N ASP A 262 21.25 6.19 14.73
CA ASP A 262 21.49 7.02 15.91
C ASP A 262 20.30 7.10 16.88
N ASN A 263 19.29 6.22 16.73
CA ASN A 263 18.07 6.22 17.52
C ASN A 263 17.19 7.46 17.32
N SER A 264 17.19 8.07 16.12
CA SER A 264 16.37 9.23 15.77
C SER A 264 15.23 8.91 14.81
N ILE A 265 14.04 9.45 15.10
CA ILE A 265 12.90 9.40 14.19
C ILE A 265 13.07 10.39 13.03
N LEU A 266 13.79 11.49 13.24
CA LEU A 266 14.14 12.42 12.18
C LEU A 266 15.16 11.82 11.21
N GLU A 267 16.18 11.10 11.68
CA GLU A 267 17.11 10.34 10.82
C GLU A 267 16.33 9.34 9.97
N LEU A 268 15.48 8.52 10.60
CA LEU A 268 14.64 7.54 9.90
C LEU A 268 13.76 8.20 8.83
N THR A 269 13.13 9.33 9.16
CA THR A 269 12.19 10.05 8.29
C THR A 269 12.88 10.72 7.11
N LEU A 270 13.98 11.43 7.35
CA LEU A 270 14.66 12.25 6.33
C LEU A 270 15.69 11.45 5.55
N GLY A 271 16.31 10.44 6.17
CA GLY A 271 17.28 9.51 5.59
C GLY A 271 16.58 8.38 4.83
N TYR A 272 16.63 7.17 5.39
CA TYR A 272 16.17 5.93 4.73
C TYR A 272 14.72 5.98 4.22
N ASN A 273 13.75 6.53 4.96
CA ASN A 273 12.36 6.65 4.48
C ASN A 273 12.07 7.93 3.67
N GLY A 274 13.09 8.75 3.43
CA GLY A 274 12.97 10.05 2.81
C GLY A 274 13.89 10.24 1.62
N LEU A 275 14.88 11.11 1.77
CA LEU A 275 15.79 11.50 0.69
C LEU A 275 16.70 10.35 0.25
N GLY A 276 17.00 9.40 1.13
CA GLY A 276 17.77 8.19 0.80
C GLY A 276 17.11 7.37 -0.31
N ARG A 277 15.77 7.32 -0.34
CA ARG A 277 15.02 6.64 -1.41
C ARG A 277 15.20 7.30 -2.79
N LEU A 278 15.43 8.60 -2.80
CA LEU A 278 15.65 9.36 -4.04
C LEU A 278 17.08 9.19 -4.54
N SER A 279 18.07 9.24 -3.64
CA SER A 279 19.50 9.19 -3.97
C SER A 279 20.10 7.78 -4.02
N GLY A 280 19.40 6.78 -3.51
CA GLY A 280 19.93 5.42 -3.33
C GLY A 280 20.88 5.27 -2.15
N ASN A 281 21.17 6.35 -1.41
CA ASN A 281 21.99 6.31 -0.20
C ASN A 281 21.12 5.96 1.01
N GLU A 282 20.88 4.67 1.21
CA GLU A 282 19.94 4.17 2.22
C GLU A 282 20.64 3.39 3.35
N THR A 283 21.48 4.05 4.13
CA THR A 283 22.02 3.47 5.37
C THR A 283 20.87 3.00 6.28
N GLY A 284 20.95 1.77 6.79
CA GLY A 284 19.89 1.16 7.62
C GLY A 284 18.71 0.55 6.83
N SER A 285 18.76 0.57 5.49
CA SER A 285 17.69 0.09 4.61
C SER A 285 17.57 -1.42 4.48
N VAL A 286 16.37 -1.87 4.11
CA VAL A 286 15.98 -3.27 3.85
C VAL A 286 16.57 -3.85 2.55
N GLY A 287 17.90 -3.96 2.47
CA GLY A 287 18.61 -4.59 1.34
C GLY A 287 19.53 -3.66 0.54
N GLY A 288 19.95 -2.54 1.12
CA GLY A 288 20.85 -1.56 0.50
C GLY A 288 22.33 -1.91 0.72
N GLY A 289 22.92 -2.75 -0.13
CA GLY A 289 24.36 -2.77 -0.35
C GLY A 289 24.72 -1.80 -1.48
N ILE A 290 25.77 -1.00 -1.33
CA ILE A 290 26.28 -0.10 -2.38
C ILE A 290 26.58 -0.94 -3.64
N GLY A 291 25.97 -0.59 -4.78
CA GLY A 291 26.27 -1.20 -6.08
C GLY A 291 25.41 -2.40 -6.49
N ASN A 292 24.43 -2.81 -5.70
CA ASN A 292 23.43 -3.80 -6.13
C ASN A 292 22.23 -3.03 -6.73
N PRO A 293 21.74 -3.31 -7.95
CA PRO A 293 20.50 -2.72 -8.45
C PRO A 293 19.36 -3.16 -7.52
N GLY A 294 19.12 -2.32 -6.50
CA GLY A 294 18.24 -2.60 -5.38
C GLY A 294 16.83 -2.94 -5.87
N TRP A 295 16.17 -3.78 -5.09
CA TRP A 295 14.73 -3.98 -5.02
C TRP A 295 13.95 -2.84 -5.72
N GLY A 296 13.65 -3.01 -7.01
CA GLY A 296 13.09 -1.91 -7.83
C GLY A 296 13.52 -1.87 -9.30
N GLY A 297 14.65 -2.51 -9.65
CA GLY A 297 15.14 -2.56 -11.02
C GLY A 297 15.59 -1.20 -11.58
N ALA A 298 15.87 -1.15 -12.88
CA ALA A 298 16.41 0.05 -13.54
C ALA A 298 15.50 1.28 -13.34
N THR A 299 16.11 2.42 -13.02
CA THR A 299 15.43 3.72 -12.99
C THR A 299 15.05 4.16 -14.39
N GLY A 300 13.97 4.91 -14.50
CA GLY A 300 13.55 5.56 -15.73
C GLY A 300 12.05 5.50 -15.97
N LEU A 301 11.58 6.23 -16.98
CA LEU A 301 10.17 6.32 -17.34
C LEU A 301 9.51 4.95 -17.57
N GLN A 302 10.29 3.98 -18.06
CA GLN A 302 9.80 2.64 -18.37
C GLN A 302 9.63 1.74 -17.13
N ARG A 303 10.15 2.12 -15.96
CA ARG A 303 10.10 1.28 -14.75
C ARG A 303 8.68 0.83 -14.43
N LEU A 304 7.72 1.76 -14.47
CA LEU A 304 6.34 1.45 -14.11
C LEU A 304 5.65 0.58 -15.16
N PHE A 305 6.16 0.50 -16.38
CA PHE A 305 5.57 -0.27 -17.47
C PHE A 305 6.10 -1.71 -17.53
N GLY A 306 7.25 -1.98 -16.90
CA GLY A 306 7.93 -3.26 -16.97
C GLY A 306 7.77 -4.12 -15.72
N GLY A 307 8.02 -5.42 -15.89
CA GLY A 307 8.09 -6.39 -14.80
C GLY A 307 6.88 -6.38 -13.88
N GLU A 308 7.15 -6.53 -12.58
CA GLU A 308 6.14 -6.60 -11.54
C GLU A 308 5.39 -5.27 -11.33
N PHE A 309 6.04 -4.13 -11.53
CA PHE A 309 5.38 -2.81 -11.47
C PHE A 309 4.27 -2.68 -12.52
N GLY A 310 4.53 -3.17 -13.73
CA GLY A 310 3.57 -3.16 -14.84
C GLY A 310 2.27 -3.86 -14.48
N SER A 311 2.37 -5.06 -13.91
CA SER A 311 1.20 -5.87 -13.53
C SER A 311 0.45 -5.32 -12.31
N GLN A 312 1.10 -4.50 -11.48
CA GLN A 312 0.46 -3.91 -10.30
C GLN A 312 -0.47 -2.72 -10.65
N ILE A 313 -0.07 -1.84 -11.57
CA ILE A 313 -0.78 -0.56 -11.79
C ILE A 313 -0.97 -0.16 -13.24
N SER A 314 -0.14 -0.64 -14.17
CA SER A 314 -0.03 -0.01 -15.49
C SER A 314 -1.14 -0.36 -16.47
N TRP A 315 -2.05 -1.27 -16.12
CA TRP A 315 -3.23 -1.64 -16.92
C TRP A 315 -3.95 -0.46 -17.55
N LEU A 316 -4.21 0.58 -16.74
CA LEU A 316 -4.92 1.79 -17.16
C LEU A 316 -4.00 3.01 -17.27
N MET A 317 -2.68 2.84 -17.22
CA MET A 317 -1.73 3.95 -17.31
C MET A 317 -1.84 4.71 -18.63
N PRO A 318 -1.93 4.06 -19.81
CA PRO A 318 -2.16 4.78 -21.07
C PRO A 318 -3.44 5.63 -21.02
N ALA A 319 -4.53 5.08 -20.49
CA ALA A 319 -5.79 5.79 -20.33
C ALA A 319 -5.70 6.96 -19.34
N ALA A 320 -4.98 6.80 -18.23
CA ALA A 320 -4.81 7.84 -17.21
C ALA A 320 -3.98 9.03 -17.73
N LEU A 321 -2.91 8.76 -18.49
CA LEU A 321 -2.10 9.78 -19.14
C LEU A 321 -2.91 10.54 -20.19
N LEU A 322 -3.61 9.81 -21.08
CA LEU A 322 -4.50 10.40 -22.08
C LEU A 322 -5.62 11.23 -21.42
N ALA A 323 -6.23 10.71 -20.36
CA ALA A 323 -7.27 11.39 -19.59
C ALA A 323 -6.76 12.70 -18.98
N THR A 324 -5.52 12.71 -18.48
CA THR A 324 -4.89 13.93 -17.95
C THR A 324 -4.73 14.98 -19.04
N VAL A 325 -4.26 14.59 -20.23
CA VAL A 325 -4.18 15.49 -21.40
C VAL A 325 -5.57 16.00 -21.80
N VAL A 326 -6.58 15.12 -21.86
CA VAL A 326 -7.96 15.48 -22.17
C VAL A 326 -8.50 16.52 -21.20
N LEU A 327 -8.24 16.38 -19.90
CA LEU A 327 -8.70 17.35 -18.90
C LEU A 327 -8.02 18.71 -19.06
N ILE A 328 -6.72 18.74 -19.37
CA ILE A 328 -5.97 19.97 -19.63
C ILE A 328 -6.50 20.66 -20.90
N VAL A 329 -6.66 19.92 -21.99
CA VAL A 329 -7.17 20.43 -23.28
C VAL A 329 -8.62 20.89 -23.14
N ALA A 330 -9.47 20.14 -22.44
CA ALA A 330 -10.86 20.50 -22.19
C ALA A 330 -11.00 21.73 -21.28
N ALA A 331 -10.04 21.96 -20.38
CA ALA A 331 -9.95 23.20 -19.62
C ALA A 331 -9.52 24.38 -20.52
N GLY A 332 -8.58 24.17 -21.45
CA GLY A 332 -8.19 25.14 -22.47
C GLY A 332 -7.89 26.53 -21.91
N LYS A 333 -8.53 27.56 -22.49
CA LYS A 333 -8.46 28.97 -22.03
C LYS A 333 -9.51 29.32 -20.96
N ALA A 334 -10.18 28.32 -20.36
CA ALA A 334 -11.21 28.59 -19.35
C ALA A 334 -10.61 29.32 -18.14
N PRO A 335 -11.41 30.14 -17.43
CA PRO A 335 -10.95 30.88 -16.26
C PRO A 335 -10.28 29.99 -15.20
N ARG A 336 -9.43 30.58 -14.36
CA ARG A 336 -8.71 29.86 -13.29
C ARG A 336 -9.62 29.03 -12.36
N THR A 337 -10.85 29.48 -12.15
CA THR A 337 -11.86 28.83 -11.27
C THR A 337 -12.64 27.72 -11.96
N ASN A 338 -12.32 27.40 -13.22
CA ASN A 338 -12.94 26.30 -13.93
C ASN A 338 -12.68 24.96 -13.21
N LYS A 339 -13.74 24.17 -13.02
CA LYS A 339 -13.67 22.91 -12.27
C LYS A 339 -12.85 21.84 -12.98
N THR A 340 -12.88 21.78 -14.31
CA THR A 340 -12.04 20.85 -15.08
C THR A 340 -10.57 21.18 -14.90
N ARG A 341 -10.20 22.48 -14.93
CA ARG A 341 -8.83 22.94 -14.63
C ARG A 341 -8.41 22.55 -13.21
N ALA A 342 -9.24 22.86 -12.22
CA ALA A 342 -8.99 22.53 -10.82
C ALA A 342 -8.78 21.02 -10.62
N PHE A 343 -9.60 20.21 -11.27
CA PHE A 343 -9.54 18.75 -11.18
C PHE A 343 -8.28 18.18 -11.86
N ALA A 344 -7.89 18.72 -13.01
CA ALA A 344 -6.65 18.36 -13.70
C ALA A 344 -5.42 18.67 -12.82
N LEU A 345 -5.39 19.83 -12.17
CA LEU A 345 -4.31 20.20 -11.24
C LEU A 345 -4.27 19.29 -10.01
N LEU A 346 -5.42 18.93 -9.45
CA LEU A 346 -5.51 18.12 -8.25
C LEU A 346 -5.13 16.65 -8.50
N TRP A 347 -5.86 15.98 -9.40
CA TRP A 347 -5.72 14.53 -9.61
C TRP A 347 -4.67 14.22 -10.69
N GLY A 348 -4.57 15.04 -11.73
CA GLY A 348 -3.49 14.94 -12.71
C GLY A 348 -2.14 15.37 -12.11
N GLY A 349 -2.12 16.40 -11.26
CA GLY A 349 -0.92 16.78 -10.53
C GLY A 349 -0.42 15.68 -9.58
N TRP A 350 -1.34 14.99 -8.88
CA TRP A 350 -1.00 13.81 -8.08
C TRP A 350 -0.29 12.76 -8.94
N LEU A 351 -0.91 12.37 -10.06
CA LEU A 351 -0.33 11.40 -11.01
C LEU A 351 1.07 11.81 -11.48
N VAL A 352 1.23 13.05 -11.94
CA VAL A 352 2.45 13.56 -12.58
C VAL A 352 3.56 13.86 -11.57
N VAL A 353 3.26 13.98 -10.28
CA VAL A 353 4.29 14.04 -9.23
C VAL A 353 4.69 12.64 -8.78
N THR A 354 3.72 11.81 -8.40
CA THR A 354 4.00 10.48 -7.83
C THR A 354 4.63 9.53 -8.87
N GLY A 355 4.15 9.53 -10.12
CA GLY A 355 4.64 8.64 -11.16
C GLY A 355 6.15 8.79 -11.42
N PRO A 356 6.64 9.99 -11.80
CA PRO A 356 8.06 10.24 -12.00
C PRO A 356 8.91 9.97 -10.75
N VAL A 357 8.44 10.34 -9.55
CA VAL A 357 9.19 10.03 -8.32
C VAL A 357 9.43 8.52 -8.22
N PHE A 358 8.40 7.69 -8.39
CA PHE A 358 8.56 6.23 -8.37
C PHE A 358 9.41 5.69 -9.53
N SER A 359 9.29 6.29 -10.72
CA SER A 359 10.12 5.92 -11.88
C SER A 359 11.61 6.18 -11.64
N TYR A 360 11.97 7.24 -10.90
CA TYR A 360 13.35 7.71 -10.76
C TYR A 360 13.99 7.49 -9.39
N MET A 361 13.24 7.05 -8.37
CA MET A 361 13.80 6.64 -7.07
C MET A 361 14.95 5.64 -7.25
N GLN A 362 16.13 5.97 -6.75
CA GLN A 362 17.33 5.13 -6.88
C GLN A 362 17.45 4.11 -5.75
N GLY A 363 16.82 4.38 -4.60
CA GLY A 363 16.74 3.46 -3.47
C GLY A 363 15.68 2.39 -3.63
N ILE A 364 15.37 1.69 -2.55
CA ILE A 364 14.39 0.60 -2.55
C ILE A 364 13.02 1.12 -3.00
N ILE A 365 12.39 0.38 -3.88
CA ILE A 365 11.01 0.58 -4.29
C ILE A 365 10.34 -0.78 -4.51
N HIS A 366 9.20 -0.98 -3.86
CA HIS A 366 8.45 -2.22 -3.99
C HIS A 366 7.24 -2.03 -4.91
N PRO A 367 6.81 -3.08 -5.63
CA PRO A 367 5.63 -3.03 -6.51
C PRO A 367 4.36 -2.56 -5.79
N TYR A 368 4.19 -2.92 -4.52
CA TYR A 368 2.99 -2.53 -3.78
C TYR A 368 2.88 -1.01 -3.52
N TYR A 369 3.96 -0.24 -3.66
CA TYR A 369 3.92 1.23 -3.55
C TYR A 369 3.02 1.87 -4.61
N MET A 370 2.76 1.16 -5.71
CA MET A 370 1.96 1.65 -6.82
C MET A 370 0.51 1.94 -6.45
N ILE A 371 0.00 1.45 -5.31
CA ILE A 371 -1.32 1.84 -4.80
C ILE A 371 -1.48 3.36 -4.71
N ALA A 372 -0.40 4.12 -4.45
CA ALA A 372 -0.44 5.58 -4.37
C ALA A 372 -0.87 6.27 -5.68
N LEU A 373 -0.82 5.58 -6.82
CA LEU A 373 -1.31 6.08 -8.12
C LEU A 373 -2.78 5.73 -8.40
N ALA A 374 -3.30 4.67 -7.78
CA ALA A 374 -4.61 4.11 -8.12
C ALA A 374 -5.79 5.09 -7.95
N PRO A 375 -5.87 5.92 -6.87
CA PRO A 375 -6.93 6.92 -6.75
C PRO A 375 -6.93 7.93 -7.89
N ALA A 376 -5.74 8.41 -8.27
CA ALA A 376 -5.58 9.40 -9.34
C ALA A 376 -5.97 8.82 -10.70
N PHE A 377 -5.61 7.56 -10.99
CA PHE A 377 -6.03 6.85 -12.21
C PHE A 377 -7.55 6.84 -12.34
N GLY A 378 -8.25 6.35 -11.31
CA GLY A 378 -9.71 6.31 -11.29
C GLY A 378 -10.31 7.71 -11.49
N ALA A 379 -9.82 8.69 -10.74
CA ALA A 379 -10.33 10.05 -10.77
C ALA A 379 -10.21 10.71 -12.17
N VAL A 380 -9.01 10.71 -12.77
CA VAL A 380 -8.79 11.37 -14.07
C VAL A 380 -9.52 10.65 -15.20
N ILE A 381 -9.52 9.30 -15.21
CA ILE A 381 -10.23 8.51 -16.22
C ILE A 381 -11.73 8.76 -16.12
N GLY A 382 -12.31 8.68 -14.91
CA GLY A 382 -13.73 8.95 -14.70
C GLY A 382 -14.15 10.33 -15.20
N ALA A 383 -13.39 11.37 -14.84
CA ALA A 383 -13.66 12.75 -15.26
C ALA A 383 -13.54 12.94 -16.77
N ALA A 384 -12.43 12.48 -17.39
CA ALA A 384 -12.21 12.59 -18.82
C ALA A 384 -13.28 11.82 -19.63
N MET A 385 -13.65 10.62 -19.19
CA MET A 385 -14.73 9.84 -19.80
C MET A 385 -16.06 10.60 -19.76
N SER A 386 -16.36 11.31 -18.68
CA SER A 386 -17.58 12.15 -18.61
C SER A 386 -17.60 13.25 -19.67
N ILE A 387 -16.43 13.82 -20.02
CA ILE A 387 -16.30 14.90 -21.00
C ILE A 387 -16.39 14.30 -22.42
N LEU A 388 -15.53 13.32 -22.71
CA LEU A 388 -15.45 12.68 -24.02
C LEU A 388 -16.78 12.04 -24.41
N TRP A 389 -17.40 11.31 -23.48
CA TRP A 389 -18.66 10.62 -23.77
C TRP A 389 -19.78 11.61 -24.08
N ARG A 390 -19.84 12.78 -23.42
CA ARG A 390 -20.84 13.81 -23.74
C ARG A 390 -20.64 14.40 -25.13
N ARG A 391 -19.40 14.53 -25.56
CA ARG A 391 -19.00 15.11 -26.85
C ARG A 391 -18.73 14.06 -27.94
N ARG A 392 -19.14 12.81 -27.74
CA ARG A 392 -18.86 11.67 -28.64
C ARG A 392 -19.45 11.79 -30.06
N ALA A 393 -20.30 12.78 -30.32
CA ALA A 393 -20.78 13.10 -31.67
C ALA A 393 -19.75 13.91 -32.48
N GLU A 394 -18.80 14.57 -31.81
CA GLU A 394 -17.71 15.29 -32.45
C GLU A 394 -16.57 14.31 -32.80
N TRP A 395 -15.91 14.54 -33.94
CA TRP A 395 -14.84 13.65 -34.43
C TRP A 395 -13.71 13.47 -33.41
N LEU A 396 -13.15 14.56 -32.86
CA LEU A 396 -11.98 14.49 -32.01
C LEU A 396 -12.24 13.70 -30.70
N PRO A 397 -13.26 14.02 -29.87
CA PRO A 397 -13.60 13.22 -28.69
C PRO A 397 -13.89 11.75 -28.99
N ARG A 398 -14.56 11.48 -30.12
CA ARG A 398 -14.87 10.13 -30.59
C ARG A 398 -13.60 9.36 -30.96
N ALA A 399 -12.71 9.96 -31.74
CA ALA A 399 -11.42 9.40 -32.11
C ALA A 399 -10.54 9.18 -30.87
N THR A 400 -10.56 10.11 -29.90
CA THR A 400 -9.85 9.95 -28.62
C THR A 400 -10.37 8.76 -27.81
N LEU A 401 -11.69 8.55 -27.73
CA LEU A 401 -12.27 7.39 -27.06
C LEU A 401 -11.87 6.08 -27.74
N ALA A 402 -11.97 6.02 -29.07
CA ALA A 402 -11.62 4.83 -29.84
C ALA A 402 -10.11 4.51 -29.76
N GLY A 403 -9.26 5.53 -29.94
CA GLY A 403 -7.81 5.38 -29.80
C GLY A 403 -7.40 4.99 -28.37
N GLY A 404 -8.00 5.61 -27.35
CA GLY A 404 -7.79 5.24 -25.95
C GLY A 404 -8.20 3.79 -25.65
N ALA A 405 -9.31 3.31 -26.23
CA ALA A 405 -9.75 1.92 -26.12
C ALA A 405 -8.71 0.95 -26.72
N LEU A 406 -8.24 1.22 -27.94
CA LEU A 406 -7.23 0.42 -28.62
C LEU A 406 -5.90 0.40 -27.86
N LEU A 407 -5.43 1.56 -27.40
CA LEU A 407 -4.20 1.68 -26.63
C LEU A 407 -4.29 0.89 -25.32
N THR A 408 -5.40 1.02 -24.59
CA THR A 408 -5.60 0.32 -23.31
C THR A 408 -5.72 -1.20 -23.51
N ALA A 409 -6.45 -1.64 -24.54
CA ALA A 409 -6.61 -3.05 -24.85
C ALA A 409 -5.31 -3.69 -25.35
N GLY A 410 -4.58 -3.01 -26.24
CA GLY A 410 -3.26 -3.45 -26.70
C GLY A 410 -2.23 -3.51 -25.57
N TRP A 411 -2.25 -2.54 -24.66
CA TRP A 411 -1.39 -2.56 -23.48
C TRP A 411 -1.77 -3.68 -22.49
N SER A 412 -3.06 -3.88 -22.25
CA SER A 412 -3.55 -4.99 -21.42
C SER A 412 -3.19 -6.35 -22.02
N PHE A 413 -3.23 -6.49 -23.36
CA PHE A 413 -2.74 -7.68 -24.04
C PHE A 413 -1.25 -7.90 -23.78
N ALA A 414 -0.43 -6.85 -23.84
CA ALA A 414 1.01 -6.94 -23.56
C ALA A 414 1.29 -7.36 -22.11
N LEU A 415 0.56 -6.81 -21.13
CA LEU A 415 0.68 -7.21 -19.73
C LEU A 415 0.29 -8.68 -19.52
N LEU A 416 -0.84 -9.12 -20.10
CA LEU A 416 -1.27 -10.52 -20.03
C LEU A 416 -0.33 -11.48 -20.76
N ASN A 417 0.44 -10.99 -21.73
CA ASN A 417 1.50 -11.76 -22.37
C ASN A 417 2.69 -12.02 -21.43
N GLY A 418 2.80 -11.30 -20.30
CA GLY A 418 3.74 -11.60 -19.22
C GLY A 418 3.39 -12.86 -18.42
N THR A 419 2.15 -13.33 -18.49
CA THR A 419 1.68 -14.58 -17.86
C THR A 419 0.93 -15.44 -18.88
N PRO A 420 1.60 -15.89 -19.95
CA PRO A 420 0.93 -16.42 -21.15
C PRO A 420 0.22 -17.77 -20.92
N THR A 421 0.54 -18.48 -19.84
CA THR A 421 -0.07 -19.76 -19.46
C THR A 421 -1.26 -19.59 -18.51
N TRP A 422 -1.40 -18.44 -17.84
CA TRP A 422 -2.50 -18.15 -16.93
C TRP A 422 -3.66 -17.51 -17.72
N HIS A 423 -4.79 -18.22 -17.81
CA HIS A 423 -5.94 -17.86 -18.65
C HIS A 423 -5.54 -17.33 -20.05
N PRO A 424 -4.89 -18.15 -20.90
CA PRO A 424 -4.27 -17.73 -22.16
C PRO A 424 -5.21 -17.04 -23.15
N TRP A 425 -6.52 -17.29 -23.03
CA TRP A 425 -7.58 -16.70 -23.85
C TRP A 425 -7.91 -15.24 -23.47
N LEU A 426 -7.62 -14.82 -22.23
CA LEU A 426 -8.05 -13.53 -21.70
C LEU A 426 -7.45 -12.35 -22.47
N ARG A 427 -6.16 -12.45 -22.85
CA ARG A 427 -5.48 -11.43 -23.67
C ARG A 427 -6.22 -11.19 -24.98
N TRP A 428 -6.65 -12.26 -25.65
CA TRP A 428 -7.36 -12.18 -26.92
C TRP A 428 -8.76 -11.59 -26.73
N VAL A 429 -9.47 -11.98 -25.68
CA VAL A 429 -10.79 -11.41 -25.35
C VAL A 429 -10.69 -9.91 -25.10
N VAL A 430 -9.71 -9.46 -24.32
CA VAL A 430 -9.47 -8.03 -24.06
C VAL A 430 -9.16 -7.27 -25.35
N LEU A 431 -8.29 -7.82 -26.19
CA LEU A 431 -7.93 -7.20 -27.47
C LEU A 431 -9.14 -7.10 -28.41
N ILE A 432 -9.87 -8.19 -28.62
CA ILE A 432 -11.04 -8.24 -29.51
C ILE A 432 -12.13 -7.29 -29.01
N THR A 433 -12.45 -7.32 -27.72
CA THR A 433 -13.46 -6.41 -27.15
C THR A 433 -13.02 -4.95 -27.21
N GLY A 434 -11.72 -4.65 -27.10
CA GLY A 434 -11.19 -3.30 -27.30
C GLY A 434 -11.35 -2.81 -28.74
N VAL A 435 -11.06 -3.65 -29.73
CA VAL A 435 -11.29 -3.34 -31.16
C VAL A 435 -12.78 -3.14 -31.44
N LEU A 436 -13.64 -4.02 -30.91
CA LEU A 436 -15.09 -3.88 -31.03
C LEU A 436 -15.59 -2.60 -30.35
N ALA A 437 -15.12 -2.27 -29.15
CA ALA A 437 -15.47 -1.03 -28.47
C ALA A 437 -15.09 0.20 -29.30
N ALA A 438 -13.87 0.22 -29.87
CA ALA A 438 -13.41 1.30 -30.73
C ALA A 438 -14.30 1.44 -31.99
N GLY A 439 -14.60 0.33 -32.66
CA GLY A 439 -15.50 0.30 -33.81
C GLY A 439 -16.91 0.79 -33.46
N LEU A 440 -17.49 0.33 -32.35
CA LEU A 440 -18.80 0.78 -31.87
C LEU A 440 -18.80 2.29 -31.57
N VAL A 441 -17.77 2.80 -30.90
CA VAL A 441 -17.67 4.24 -30.59
C VAL A 441 -17.57 5.08 -31.87
N LEU A 442 -16.83 4.61 -32.89
CA LEU A 442 -16.68 5.30 -34.18
C LEU A 442 -17.96 5.27 -35.02
N LEU A 443 -18.58 4.10 -35.16
CA LEU A 443 -19.65 3.85 -36.13
C LEU A 443 -21.04 4.20 -35.60
N LEU A 444 -21.32 4.02 -34.31
CA LEU A 444 -22.69 4.20 -33.78
C LEU A 444 -23.29 5.59 -34.04
N PRO A 445 -22.54 6.71 -33.97
CA PRO A 445 -23.10 8.02 -34.31
C PRO A 445 -23.45 8.19 -35.79
N GLU A 446 -22.87 7.40 -36.69
CA GLU A 446 -23.13 7.43 -38.14
C GLU A 446 -24.39 6.61 -38.52
N LEU A 447 -24.82 5.71 -37.63
CA LEU A 447 -26.04 4.94 -37.84
C LEU A 447 -27.26 5.82 -37.60
N LYS A 448 -28.17 5.91 -38.58
CA LYS A 448 -29.47 6.61 -38.49
C LYS A 448 -30.46 5.82 -37.62
N LEU A 449 -30.13 5.64 -36.34
CA LEU A 449 -30.95 4.92 -35.37
C LEU A 449 -31.98 5.85 -34.72
N HIS A 450 -33.18 5.32 -34.47
CA HIS A 450 -34.17 6.01 -33.64
C HIS A 450 -33.63 6.16 -32.19
N ARG A 451 -34.13 7.18 -31.47
CA ARG A 451 -33.58 7.62 -30.16
C ARG A 451 -33.38 6.50 -29.15
N THR A 452 -34.33 5.56 -29.06
CA THR A 452 -34.26 4.42 -28.12
C THR A 452 -33.17 3.43 -28.50
N ALA A 453 -33.07 3.03 -29.78
CA ALA A 453 -31.99 2.18 -30.26
C ALA A 453 -30.62 2.85 -30.11
N ALA A 454 -30.48 4.13 -30.45
CA ALA A 454 -29.24 4.87 -30.26
C ALA A 454 -28.79 4.89 -28.78
N ARG A 455 -29.74 5.06 -27.84
CA ARG A 455 -29.46 4.99 -26.41
C ARG A 455 -29.01 3.59 -25.97
N ARG A 456 -29.71 2.54 -26.39
CA ARG A 456 -29.36 1.15 -26.06
C ARG A 456 -27.98 0.77 -26.63
N ALA A 457 -27.73 1.10 -27.88
CA ALA A 457 -26.45 0.88 -28.54
C ALA A 457 -25.31 1.65 -27.85
N GLY A 458 -25.55 2.90 -27.44
CA GLY A 458 -24.58 3.65 -26.64
C GLY A 458 -24.28 3.02 -25.29
N ILE A 459 -25.27 2.47 -24.60
CA ILE A 459 -25.06 1.73 -23.34
C ILE A 459 -24.24 0.46 -23.60
N ALA A 460 -24.55 -0.29 -24.66
CA ALA A 460 -23.79 -1.47 -25.05
C ALA A 460 -22.32 -1.12 -25.36
N ALA A 461 -22.06 -0.07 -26.15
CA ALA A 461 -20.71 0.40 -26.44
C ALA A 461 -19.95 0.82 -25.18
N ALA A 462 -20.61 1.51 -24.24
CA ALA A 462 -20.01 1.86 -22.96
C ALA A 462 -19.66 0.62 -22.12
N ALA A 463 -20.54 -0.39 -22.13
CA ALA A 463 -20.31 -1.64 -21.41
C ALA A 463 -19.16 -2.45 -22.00
N VAL A 464 -19.09 -2.57 -23.34
CA VAL A 464 -17.98 -3.26 -24.03
C VAL A 464 -16.66 -2.51 -23.78
N LEU A 465 -16.66 -1.18 -23.83
CA LEU A 465 -15.48 -0.36 -23.52
C LEU A 465 -15.00 -0.55 -22.07
N ALA A 466 -15.93 -0.51 -21.11
CA ALA A 466 -15.61 -0.75 -19.71
C ALA A 466 -15.07 -2.17 -19.49
N PHE A 467 -15.68 -3.18 -20.13
CA PHE A 467 -15.21 -4.55 -20.08
C PHE A 467 -13.80 -4.70 -20.65
N SER A 468 -13.53 -4.14 -21.84
CA SER A 468 -12.19 -4.23 -22.45
C SER A 468 -11.10 -3.57 -21.58
N ALA A 469 -11.43 -2.47 -20.90
CA ALA A 469 -10.48 -1.77 -20.05
C ALA A 469 -10.27 -2.45 -18.69
N LEU A 470 -11.30 -3.09 -18.13
CA LEU A 470 -11.28 -3.58 -16.75
C LEU A 470 -11.14 -5.09 -16.62
N ALA A 471 -11.37 -5.89 -17.66
CA ALA A 471 -11.34 -7.35 -17.57
C ALA A 471 -9.97 -7.88 -17.10
N GLY A 472 -8.86 -7.36 -17.65
CA GLY A 472 -7.50 -7.70 -17.24
C GLY A 472 -7.21 -7.43 -15.75
N PRO A 473 -7.27 -6.16 -15.28
CA PRO A 473 -7.03 -5.84 -13.88
C PRO A 473 -8.05 -6.49 -12.92
N THR A 474 -9.30 -6.67 -13.35
CA THR A 474 -10.30 -7.41 -12.56
C THR A 474 -9.91 -8.88 -12.41
N ALA A 475 -9.44 -9.54 -13.47
CA ALA A 475 -8.99 -10.92 -13.39
C ALA A 475 -7.79 -11.06 -12.44
N TYR A 476 -6.80 -10.17 -12.52
CA TYR A 476 -5.68 -10.13 -11.58
C TYR A 476 -6.14 -9.90 -10.13
N SER A 477 -7.12 -9.02 -9.93
CA SER A 477 -7.71 -8.75 -8.61
C SER A 477 -8.46 -9.96 -8.05
N LEU A 478 -9.22 -10.68 -8.89
CA LEU A 478 -9.91 -11.91 -8.50
C LEU A 478 -8.92 -13.01 -8.13
N ASP A 479 -7.83 -13.16 -8.89
CA ASP A 479 -6.73 -14.06 -8.54
C ASP A 479 -6.16 -13.71 -7.17
N THR A 480 -5.84 -12.43 -6.95
CA THR A 480 -5.34 -11.90 -5.67
C THR A 480 -6.29 -12.18 -4.49
N ILE A 481 -7.60 -12.08 -4.70
CA ILE A 481 -8.61 -12.41 -3.66
C ILE A 481 -8.64 -13.92 -3.39
N SER A 482 -8.38 -14.74 -4.40
CA SER A 482 -8.43 -16.19 -4.30
C SER A 482 -7.17 -16.82 -3.70
N THR A 483 -6.02 -16.14 -3.84
CA THR A 483 -4.69 -16.56 -3.38
C THR A 483 -4.36 -15.99 -2.00
N ALA A 484 -3.55 -16.72 -1.24
CA ALA A 484 -3.04 -16.27 0.06
C ALA A 484 -1.78 -15.43 -0.14
N HIS A 485 -1.68 -14.30 0.56
CA HIS A 485 -0.52 -13.41 0.53
C HIS A 485 0.09 -13.29 1.92
N ALA A 486 1.41 -13.45 2.02
CA ALA A 486 2.18 -13.29 3.26
C ALA A 486 3.60 -12.76 2.98
N GLY A 487 4.28 -12.28 4.03
CA GLY A 487 5.64 -11.74 3.98
C GLY A 487 5.75 -10.25 3.66
N ALA A 488 6.98 -9.75 3.58
CA ALA A 488 7.26 -8.31 3.51
C ALA A 488 7.02 -7.67 2.12
N ILE A 489 6.99 -8.49 1.06
CA ILE A 489 6.94 -8.02 -0.34
C ILE A 489 5.82 -8.76 -1.08
N PRO A 490 4.55 -8.48 -0.77
CA PRO A 490 3.42 -9.11 -1.44
C PRO A 490 3.18 -8.49 -2.83
N THR A 491 2.58 -9.28 -3.72
CA THR A 491 2.31 -8.88 -5.12
C THR A 491 0.96 -9.40 -5.60
N ALA A 492 0.22 -8.56 -6.31
CA ALA A 492 -1.10 -8.90 -6.82
C ALA A 492 -1.03 -9.69 -8.14
N GLY A 493 -1.95 -10.62 -8.29
CA GLY A 493 -2.17 -11.41 -9.51
C GLY A 493 -1.49 -12.79 -9.52
N PRO A 494 -1.62 -13.50 -10.65
CA PRO A 494 -1.05 -14.83 -10.83
C PRO A 494 0.47 -14.84 -10.63
N GLY A 495 0.95 -15.82 -9.88
CA GLY A 495 2.37 -15.94 -9.50
C GLY A 495 2.70 -15.39 -8.11
N GLY A 496 1.70 -14.87 -7.38
CA GLY A 496 1.84 -14.34 -6.01
C GLY A 496 1.91 -15.40 -4.90
N MET A 497 2.73 -16.45 -5.03
CA MET A 497 3.17 -17.22 -3.86
C MET A 497 4.59 -16.76 -3.55
N GLY A 498 4.78 -16.13 -2.37
CA GLY A 498 6.05 -15.58 -1.92
C GLY A 498 7.21 -16.52 -2.20
N GLY A 499 8.15 -16.06 -3.01
CA GLY A 499 9.28 -16.86 -3.46
C GLY A 499 9.81 -16.30 -4.76
N MET A 500 11.11 -15.98 -4.76
CA MET A 500 11.86 -15.59 -5.93
C MET A 500 11.67 -16.64 -7.03
N GLY A 501 10.71 -16.42 -7.90
CA GLY A 501 10.39 -17.31 -9.01
C GLY A 501 11.52 -17.24 -10.01
N GLY A 502 12.32 -18.31 -10.07
CA GLY A 502 13.29 -18.56 -11.12
C GLY A 502 12.62 -18.45 -12.49
N GLY A 503 12.86 -17.34 -13.17
CA GLY A 503 12.52 -17.17 -14.57
C GLY A 503 13.43 -18.04 -15.43
N ARG A 504 12.96 -19.26 -15.72
CA ARG A 504 13.44 -20.03 -16.88
C ARG A 504 12.75 -19.45 -18.11
N GLY A 505 13.34 -18.41 -18.70
CA GLY A 505 12.88 -17.75 -19.92
C GLY A 505 14.06 -17.11 -20.64
N GLY A 506 14.35 -17.57 -21.86
CA GLY A 506 15.65 -17.44 -22.51
C GLY A 506 16.08 -16.02 -22.86
N PHE A 507 17.31 -15.67 -22.44
CA PHE A 507 18.09 -14.62 -23.05
C PHE A 507 18.63 -15.11 -24.39
N ALA A 508 17.90 -14.84 -25.47
CA ALA A 508 18.44 -14.87 -26.80
C ALA A 508 19.10 -13.51 -27.11
N GLY A 509 20.42 -13.52 -27.21
CA GLY A 509 21.23 -12.66 -28.08
C GLY A 509 21.09 -11.14 -27.95
N GLY A 510 21.96 -10.51 -27.15
CA GLY A 510 22.20 -9.08 -27.20
C GLY A 510 23.50 -8.69 -26.50
N ARG A 511 24.62 -8.73 -27.24
CA ARG A 511 25.92 -8.16 -26.83
C ARG A 511 25.73 -6.70 -26.39
N MET A 512 26.09 -6.37 -25.16
CA MET A 512 26.47 -4.99 -24.82
C MET A 512 27.48 -4.94 -23.67
N GLY A 513 28.73 -4.62 -24.04
CA GLY A 513 29.72 -3.85 -23.26
C GLY A 513 30.15 -4.34 -21.88
N THR A 514 31.17 -5.20 -21.83
CA THR A 514 32.06 -5.33 -20.66
C THR A 514 33.12 -4.22 -20.67
N PRO A 515 33.35 -3.50 -19.56
CA PRO A 515 34.59 -2.74 -19.36
C PRO A 515 35.79 -3.69 -19.14
N PRO A 516 37.01 -3.38 -19.63
CA PRO A 516 38.13 -4.31 -19.59
C PRO A 516 38.95 -4.19 -18.30
N GLY A 517 39.39 -5.33 -17.77
CA GLY A 517 40.60 -5.39 -16.93
C GLY A 517 40.46 -6.12 -15.59
N GLN A 518 40.51 -7.45 -15.60
CA GLN A 518 41.33 -8.21 -14.66
C GLN A 518 41.48 -9.66 -15.13
N THR A 519 42.72 -10.00 -15.46
CA THR A 519 43.24 -11.33 -15.79
C THR A 519 43.39 -12.15 -14.52
N GLY A 520 42.83 -13.36 -14.48
CA GLY A 520 42.97 -14.28 -13.35
C GLY A 520 42.54 -15.71 -13.68
N THR A 521 43.42 -16.43 -14.38
CA THR A 521 43.65 -17.89 -14.37
C THR A 521 42.46 -18.84 -14.15
N GLY A 522 42.06 -19.49 -15.24
CA GLY A 522 41.18 -20.66 -15.21
C GLY A 522 41.87 -21.92 -14.68
N THR A 523 41.10 -22.72 -13.96
CA THR A 523 41.35 -24.16 -13.79
C THR A 523 40.09 -24.90 -14.23
N THR A 524 40.29 -25.86 -15.13
CA THR A 524 39.29 -26.74 -15.71
C THR A 524 39.20 -28.05 -14.95
N GLY A 525 37.97 -28.51 -14.68
CA GLY A 525 37.62 -29.93 -14.71
C GLY A 525 37.17 -30.57 -13.39
N GLN A 526 35.87 -30.84 -13.25
CA GLN A 526 35.32 -32.21 -13.31
C GLN A 526 33.78 -32.22 -13.26
N PRO A 527 33.10 -33.22 -13.90
CA PRO A 527 31.65 -33.30 -14.00
C PRO A 527 31.03 -34.11 -12.85
N GLY A 528 30.23 -33.44 -12.01
CA GLY A 528 29.51 -34.04 -10.88
C GLY A 528 28.03 -34.26 -11.18
N THR A 529 27.60 -35.49 -10.96
CA THR A 529 26.29 -36.11 -11.17
C THR A 529 25.10 -35.36 -10.56
N THR A 530 24.05 -35.15 -11.36
CA THR A 530 22.76 -34.63 -10.91
C THR A 530 21.96 -35.72 -10.19
N THR A 531 21.99 -35.74 -8.87
CA THR A 531 20.96 -36.39 -8.05
C THR A 531 20.09 -35.30 -7.42
N GLY A 532 18.87 -35.19 -7.94
CA GLY A 532 17.87 -34.24 -7.48
C GLY A 532 17.29 -34.67 -6.14
N GLY A 533 17.75 -34.03 -5.07
CA GLY A 533 17.05 -33.94 -3.79
C GLY A 533 16.66 -32.49 -3.57
N GLY A 534 15.40 -32.13 -3.89
CA GLY A 534 14.86 -30.80 -3.64
C GLY A 534 14.67 -30.59 -2.14
N MET A 535 15.56 -29.81 -1.52
CA MET A 535 15.34 -29.24 -0.19
C MET A 535 14.54 -27.94 -0.31
N PRO A 536 13.49 -27.71 0.51
CA PRO A 536 12.72 -26.48 0.48
C PRO A 536 13.52 -25.35 1.14
N GLY A 537 14.24 -24.57 0.33
CA GLY A 537 14.88 -23.33 0.77
C GLY A 537 13.84 -22.23 1.01
N GLY A 538 13.29 -22.16 2.23
CA GLY A 538 12.55 -21.01 2.72
C GLY A 538 13.49 -19.82 2.88
N GLY A 539 13.58 -18.98 1.86
CA GLY A 539 14.40 -17.77 1.90
C GLY A 539 13.92 -16.82 2.99
N PHE A 540 14.86 -16.24 3.72
CA PHE A 540 14.75 -15.29 4.84
C PHE A 540 13.83 -14.05 4.62
N LEU A 541 13.29 -13.86 3.40
CA LEU A 541 12.39 -12.77 3.02
C LEU A 541 11.02 -13.26 2.53
N GLY A 542 10.80 -14.59 2.51
CA GLY A 542 9.54 -15.25 2.14
C GLY A 542 8.93 -15.92 3.35
N GLY A 543 7.74 -15.43 3.76
CA GLY A 543 7.03 -15.88 4.94
C GLY A 543 6.86 -17.39 5.01
N GLY A 544 7.53 -18.02 5.97
CA GLY A 544 7.21 -19.37 6.44
C GLY A 544 5.96 -19.41 7.34
N GLY A 545 5.33 -18.25 7.58
CA GLY A 545 4.25 -18.08 8.54
C GLY A 545 4.67 -18.49 9.95
N THR A 546 3.74 -18.45 10.89
CA THR A 546 3.90 -19.14 12.18
C THR A 546 4.00 -20.66 12.03
N SER A 547 3.61 -21.21 10.88
CA SER A 547 3.71 -22.64 10.55
C SER A 547 5.14 -23.18 10.54
N GLY A 548 6.16 -22.33 10.41
CA GLY A 548 7.56 -22.73 10.53
C GLY A 548 8.04 -22.88 11.97
N VAL A 549 7.23 -22.52 12.97
CA VAL A 549 7.60 -22.62 14.40
C VAL A 549 7.02 -23.92 14.97
N SER A 550 7.90 -24.78 15.47
CA SER A 550 7.48 -26.09 16.00
C SER A 550 6.69 -25.96 17.32
N SER A 551 5.79 -26.91 17.59
CA SER A 551 5.01 -26.96 18.84
C SER A 551 5.88 -27.02 20.09
N GLU A 552 7.02 -27.69 20.00
CA GLU A 552 7.99 -27.84 21.07
C GLU A 552 8.64 -26.49 21.38
N LEU A 553 9.00 -25.72 20.34
CA LEU A 553 9.57 -24.39 20.51
C LEU A 553 8.53 -23.40 21.08
N VAL A 554 7.28 -23.45 20.62
CA VAL A 554 6.18 -22.65 21.20
C VAL A 554 6.03 -22.95 22.69
N THR A 555 5.99 -24.24 23.05
CA THR A 555 5.84 -24.69 24.44
C THR A 555 7.03 -24.23 25.30
N LEU A 556 8.25 -24.37 24.79
CA LEU A 556 9.46 -23.90 25.47
C LEU A 556 9.40 -22.40 25.77
N LEU A 557 9.04 -21.58 24.77
CA LEU A 557 8.94 -20.13 24.92
C LEU A 557 7.88 -19.73 25.95
N GLN A 558 6.69 -20.36 25.90
CA GLN A 558 5.60 -20.08 26.84
C GLN A 558 5.94 -20.47 28.28
N GLN A 559 6.53 -21.65 28.48
CA GLN A 559 6.89 -22.12 29.82
C GLN A 559 8.11 -21.37 30.38
N GLY A 560 9.05 -21.00 29.52
CA GLY A 560 10.24 -20.25 29.88
C GLY A 560 10.02 -18.74 30.04
N ALA A 561 8.91 -18.16 29.58
CA ALA A 561 8.70 -16.72 29.68
C ALA A 561 8.63 -16.19 31.12
N LYS A 562 8.18 -17.02 32.07
CA LYS A 562 7.92 -16.61 33.45
C LYS A 562 9.19 -16.12 34.15
N GLY A 563 9.17 -14.86 34.59
CA GLY A 563 10.28 -14.22 35.29
C GLY A 563 11.24 -13.43 34.41
N TYR A 564 11.06 -13.49 33.08
CA TYR A 564 11.89 -12.78 32.11
C TYR A 564 11.13 -11.62 31.46
N THR A 565 11.87 -10.63 30.96
CA THR A 565 11.29 -9.53 30.16
C THR A 565 11.06 -9.94 28.71
N TRP A 566 11.93 -10.81 28.19
CA TRP A 566 11.81 -11.45 26.88
C TRP A 566 11.97 -12.95 27.03
N ALA A 567 11.01 -13.72 26.51
CA ALA A 567 11.10 -15.18 26.49
C ALA A 567 12.29 -15.64 25.64
N ALA A 568 12.59 -14.92 24.56
CA ALA A 568 13.83 -15.10 23.84
C ALA A 568 14.31 -13.83 23.14
N ALA A 569 15.55 -13.85 22.66
CA ALA A 569 16.07 -12.93 21.67
C ALA A 569 16.39 -13.67 20.36
N SER A 570 16.18 -13.00 19.23
CA SER A 570 16.53 -13.52 17.90
C SER A 570 17.08 -12.38 17.04
N VAL A 571 17.99 -12.72 16.12
CA VAL A 571 18.52 -11.75 15.17
C VAL A 571 17.48 -11.46 14.10
N THR A 572 17.28 -10.17 13.84
CA THR A 572 16.26 -9.60 12.97
C THR A 572 14.82 -9.72 13.48
N ALA A 573 14.01 -8.71 13.16
CA ALA A 573 12.59 -8.73 13.42
C ALA A 573 11.84 -9.78 12.58
N ASN A 574 12.34 -10.10 11.38
CA ASN A 574 11.77 -11.16 10.54
C ASN A 574 11.98 -12.56 11.14
N GLY A 575 13.11 -12.80 11.82
CA GLY A 575 13.34 -14.02 12.60
C GLY A 575 12.52 -14.07 13.89
N ALA A 576 12.38 -12.93 14.58
CA ALA A 576 11.63 -12.84 15.83
C ALA A 576 10.10 -12.91 15.66
N ALA A 577 9.54 -12.39 14.55
CA ALA A 577 8.10 -12.19 14.42
C ALA A 577 7.29 -13.48 14.45
N PRO A 578 7.65 -14.56 13.71
CA PRO A 578 6.91 -15.82 13.78
C PRO A 578 6.93 -16.42 15.19
N LEU A 579 8.05 -16.29 15.91
CA LEU A 579 8.20 -16.79 17.28
C LEU A 579 7.29 -16.05 18.26
N GLN A 580 7.25 -14.71 18.18
CA GLN A 580 6.41 -13.87 19.03
C GLN A 580 4.92 -14.12 18.76
N ILE A 581 4.53 -14.18 17.48
CA ILE A 581 3.14 -14.41 17.09
C ILE A 581 2.68 -15.81 17.53
N ALA A 582 3.49 -16.84 17.33
CA ALA A 582 3.14 -18.22 17.66
C ALA A 582 3.10 -18.48 19.18
N SER A 583 4.06 -17.94 19.93
CA SER A 583 4.13 -18.12 21.39
C SER A 583 3.18 -17.21 22.16
N GLY A 584 2.90 -16.01 21.65
CA GLY A 584 2.22 -14.96 22.41
C GLY A 584 3.15 -14.19 23.36
N GLU A 585 4.44 -14.51 23.37
CA GLU A 585 5.43 -13.98 24.31
C GLU A 585 6.36 -12.93 23.66
N PRO A 586 6.84 -11.92 24.39
CA PRO A 586 7.75 -10.93 23.86
C PRO A 586 9.08 -11.55 23.42
N ILE A 587 9.46 -11.31 22.16
CA ILE A 587 10.74 -11.75 21.58
C ILE A 587 11.56 -10.52 21.18
N MET A 588 12.76 -10.38 21.72
CA MET A 588 13.66 -9.27 21.38
C MET A 588 14.20 -9.42 19.96
N ALA A 589 13.91 -8.45 19.09
CA ALA A 589 14.45 -8.37 17.74
C ALA A 589 15.80 -7.62 17.73
N ILE A 590 16.90 -8.38 17.79
CA ILE A 590 18.26 -7.82 17.75
C ILE A 590 18.53 -7.25 16.35
N GLY A 591 18.93 -5.97 16.31
CA GLY A 591 19.28 -5.25 15.10
C GLY A 591 18.11 -4.88 14.18
N GLY A 592 16.89 -4.86 14.72
CA GLY A 592 15.71 -4.36 13.99
C GLY A 592 15.36 -5.21 12.76
N PHE A 593 14.86 -4.58 11.69
CA PHE A 593 14.27 -5.34 10.56
C PHE A 593 15.27 -6.30 9.86
N ASN A 594 16.51 -5.87 9.62
CA ASN A 594 17.54 -6.67 8.94
C ASN A 594 18.71 -7.13 9.82
N GLY A 595 18.69 -6.82 11.12
CA GLY A 595 19.83 -7.11 12.00
C GLY A 595 20.97 -6.09 11.89
N THR A 596 20.73 -4.92 11.29
CA THR A 596 21.73 -3.87 11.06
C THR A 596 21.64 -2.71 12.04
N ASP A 597 20.52 -2.55 12.74
CA ASP A 597 20.39 -1.48 13.72
C ASP A 597 21.36 -1.75 14.88
N PRO A 598 22.06 -0.74 15.43
CA PRO A 598 23.01 -0.91 16.52
C PRO A 598 22.31 -1.06 17.88
N ALA A 599 21.32 -1.96 17.97
CA ALA A 599 20.49 -2.16 19.15
C ALA A 599 20.14 -3.65 19.39
N PRO A 600 20.50 -4.24 20.54
CA PRO A 600 21.36 -3.66 21.58
C PRO A 600 22.83 -3.71 21.13
N SER A 601 23.69 -2.97 21.83
CA SER A 601 25.13 -3.25 21.80
C SER A 601 25.43 -4.59 22.47
N LEU A 602 26.61 -5.18 22.19
CA LEU A 602 27.03 -6.40 22.87
C LEU A 602 27.10 -6.22 24.40
N ALA A 603 27.59 -5.07 24.87
CA ALA A 603 27.69 -4.79 26.29
C ALA A 603 26.32 -4.73 26.97
N GLU A 604 25.35 -4.04 26.36
CA GLU A 604 23.97 -3.99 26.85
C GLU A 604 23.34 -5.39 26.82
N PHE A 605 23.55 -6.16 25.76
CA PHE A 605 23.03 -7.52 25.67
C PHE A 605 23.54 -8.39 26.83
N LYS A 606 24.85 -8.39 27.09
CA LYS A 606 25.46 -9.10 28.23
C LYS A 606 24.86 -8.65 29.55
N GLN A 607 24.65 -7.36 29.73
CA GLN A 607 24.04 -6.81 30.94
C GLN A 607 22.58 -7.29 31.11
N LEU A 608 21.80 -7.36 30.03
CA LEU A 608 20.42 -7.85 30.08
C LEU A 608 20.37 -9.35 30.41
N VAL A 609 21.32 -10.14 29.88
CA VAL A 609 21.48 -11.55 30.23
C VAL A 609 21.83 -11.72 31.71
N ALA A 610 22.84 -10.99 32.20
CA ALA A 610 23.25 -11.03 33.61
C ALA A 610 22.16 -10.54 34.58
N GLN A 611 21.23 -9.70 34.12
CA GLN A 611 20.05 -9.28 34.89
C GLN A 611 18.91 -10.30 34.86
N GLY A 612 19.05 -11.43 34.16
CA GLY A 612 17.99 -12.42 33.97
C GLY A 612 16.80 -11.87 33.18
N LYS A 613 17.02 -10.92 32.25
CA LYS A 613 15.92 -10.32 31.47
C LYS A 613 15.57 -11.10 30.20
N ILE A 614 16.50 -11.90 29.69
CA ILE A 614 16.34 -12.69 28.46
C ILE A 614 16.56 -14.15 28.82
N HIS A 615 15.61 -15.04 28.51
CA HIS A 615 15.77 -16.47 28.83
C HIS A 615 16.54 -17.19 27.74
N TYR A 616 16.02 -17.20 26.51
CA TYR A 616 16.63 -17.94 25.41
C TYR A 616 17.25 -17.02 24.37
N PHE A 617 18.25 -17.53 23.65
CA PHE A 617 18.66 -16.97 22.37
C PHE A 617 18.36 -18.01 21.27
N ILE A 618 17.67 -17.57 20.22
CA ILE A 618 17.31 -18.43 19.10
C ILE A 618 18.33 -18.20 17.98
N GLY A 619 19.18 -19.21 17.76
CA GLY A 619 20.17 -19.19 16.70
C GLY A 619 19.50 -19.23 15.33
N GLY A 620 19.99 -18.41 14.40
CA GLY A 620 19.51 -18.43 13.01
C GLY A 620 19.69 -19.83 12.42
N GLY A 621 18.59 -20.48 12.04
CA GLY A 621 18.61 -21.80 11.42
C GLY A 621 19.32 -21.75 10.07
N GLY A 622 20.60 -22.16 10.04
CA GLY A 622 21.38 -22.34 8.82
C GLY A 622 22.86 -22.03 9.01
N MET A 623 23.71 -23.06 8.87
CA MET A 623 25.11 -22.86 8.45
C MET A 623 25.10 -22.16 7.09
N GLY A 624 25.19 -20.84 7.10
CA GLY A 624 25.05 -20.00 5.91
C GLY A 624 25.25 -18.55 6.27
N GLY A 625 26.45 -18.21 6.75
CA GLY A 625 26.89 -16.83 6.94
C GLY A 625 26.82 -16.06 5.63
N GLY A 626 25.78 -15.25 5.47
CA GLY A 626 25.64 -14.32 4.37
C GLY A 626 24.39 -13.49 4.62
N PHE A 627 24.54 -12.16 4.62
CA PHE A 627 23.51 -11.13 4.87
C PHE A 627 23.36 -10.59 6.30
N GLY A 628 24.21 -10.98 7.25
CA GLY A 628 24.69 -10.03 8.25
C GLY A 628 25.89 -9.29 7.64
N GLY A 629 25.88 -7.95 7.61
CA GLY A 629 27.08 -7.20 7.23
C GLY A 629 28.30 -7.77 7.97
N ARG A 630 29.42 -7.99 7.27
CA ARG A 630 30.70 -8.32 7.91
C ARG A 630 31.06 -7.14 8.83
N GLY A 631 30.70 -7.25 10.11
CA GLY A 631 30.77 -6.18 11.12
C GLY A 631 29.39 -5.65 11.51
N GLY A 632 29.01 -5.84 12.77
CA GLY A 632 27.74 -5.35 13.34
C GLY A 632 27.39 -6.06 14.65
N THR A 633 26.66 -5.37 15.54
CA THR A 633 26.35 -5.84 16.91
C THR A 633 25.60 -7.17 16.94
N SER A 634 24.70 -7.42 15.98
CA SER A 634 23.97 -8.70 15.86
C SER A 634 24.91 -9.91 15.69
N ASN A 635 25.98 -9.75 14.92
CA ASN A 635 26.98 -10.81 14.73
C ASN A 635 27.83 -10.99 16.00
N GLU A 636 28.25 -9.89 16.63
CA GLU A 636 29.01 -9.93 17.89
C GLU A 636 28.22 -10.64 19.00
N ILE A 637 26.92 -10.35 19.12
CA ILE A 637 26.02 -11.02 20.07
C ILE A 637 25.88 -12.51 19.74
N SER A 638 25.65 -12.85 18.48
CA SER A 638 25.51 -14.25 18.06
C SER A 638 26.78 -15.06 18.34
N THR A 639 27.95 -14.50 18.02
CA THR A 639 29.25 -15.12 18.32
C THR A 639 29.43 -15.30 19.82
N TRP A 640 29.23 -14.24 20.61
CA TRP A 640 29.37 -14.31 22.06
C TRP A 640 28.44 -15.37 22.68
N VAL A 641 27.18 -15.45 22.24
CA VAL A 641 26.25 -16.48 22.72
C VAL A 641 26.78 -17.88 22.39
N SER A 642 27.22 -18.10 21.14
CA SER A 642 27.72 -19.41 20.71
C SER A 642 28.99 -19.87 21.43
N GLU A 643 29.80 -18.93 21.92
CA GLU A 643 31.03 -19.21 22.67
C GLU A 643 30.79 -19.45 24.17
N ASN A 644 29.70 -18.91 24.74
CA ASN A 644 29.48 -18.87 26.20
C ASN A 644 28.31 -19.74 26.68
N PHE A 645 27.45 -20.21 25.78
CA PHE A 645 26.28 -21.02 26.10
C PHE A 645 26.22 -22.28 25.23
N THR A 646 25.63 -23.35 25.78
CA THR A 646 25.51 -24.63 25.07
C THR A 646 24.31 -24.60 24.12
N ALA A 647 24.56 -24.94 22.85
CA ALA A 647 23.51 -25.10 21.86
C ALA A 647 22.66 -26.34 22.15
N GLN A 648 21.34 -26.18 22.04
CA GLN A 648 20.35 -27.24 22.11
C GLN A 648 19.48 -27.20 20.84
N THR A 649 18.95 -28.35 20.44
CA THR A 649 18.02 -28.44 19.30
C THR A 649 16.62 -28.66 19.83
N VAL A 650 15.70 -27.75 19.52
CA VAL A 650 14.27 -27.85 19.87
C VAL A 650 13.47 -27.83 18.57
N GLY A 651 12.86 -28.97 18.25
CA GLY A 651 12.31 -29.20 16.90
C GLY A 651 13.42 -29.15 15.85
N SER A 652 13.36 -28.18 14.94
CA SER A 652 14.38 -27.91 13.92
C SER A 652 15.24 -26.67 14.22
N THR A 653 15.10 -26.08 15.39
CA THR A 653 15.68 -24.76 15.72
C THR A 653 16.77 -24.89 16.78
N THR A 654 17.88 -24.18 16.56
CA THR A 654 18.97 -24.06 17.53
C THR A 654 18.59 -23.04 18.61
N VAL A 655 18.63 -23.46 19.87
CA VAL A 655 18.28 -22.66 21.04
C VAL A 655 19.44 -22.67 22.03
N TYR A 656 19.73 -21.53 22.64
CA TYR A 656 20.69 -21.39 23.72
C TYR A 656 19.94 -20.91 24.98
N ASP A 657 20.13 -21.60 26.10
CA ASP A 657 19.61 -21.18 27.40
C ASP A 657 20.61 -20.20 28.04
N LEU A 658 20.19 -18.95 28.19
CA LEU A 658 21.02 -17.88 28.72
C LEU A 658 21.08 -17.87 30.26
N SER A 659 20.36 -18.77 30.93
CA SER A 659 20.36 -18.89 32.39
C SER A 659 21.42 -19.86 32.94
N THR A 660 22.04 -20.69 32.09
CA THR A 660 22.89 -21.81 32.52
C THR A 660 24.36 -21.73 32.09
N GLY A 661 24.89 -20.54 31.74
CA GLY A 661 26.24 -20.37 31.18
C GLY A 661 27.23 -19.61 32.09
N THR A 662 28.52 -19.62 31.72
CA THR A 662 29.57 -18.83 32.42
C THR A 662 29.48 -17.32 32.18
N GLY A 663 28.58 -16.91 31.27
CA GLY A 663 28.26 -15.51 31.00
C GLY A 663 26.93 -15.03 31.61
N ALA A 664 26.26 -15.86 32.40
CA ALA A 664 25.01 -15.55 33.10
C ALA A 664 25.23 -14.78 34.41
#